data_AF-A0A553UHX7-F1
#
_entry.id   AF-A0A553UHX7-F1
#
_cell.length_a   1.000
_cell.length_b   1.000
_cell.length_c   1.000
_cell.angle_alpha   90.00
_cell.angle_beta   90.00
_cell.angle_gamma   90.00
#
_symmetry.space_group_name_H-M   'P 1'
#
loop_
_entity.id
_entity.type
_entity.pdbx_description
1 polymer ?
#
loop_
_entity_poly.entity_id
_entity_poly.type
_entity_poly.pdbx_seq_one_letter_code
_entity_poly.pdbx_strand_id
1 'polypeptide(L)'
;MLLPNLKFLATIFVAVLLCAGCFAPTQSPKNSIIQQAQEPTPSFANTPNYLEQQTLKPNLSISDYWQLAQKAYARKDYQQAKTYYQQLANLGDSRGYYGLGVLWSIYAYDDKDGDIPPNYPKALDYLQKAAHLGNAQAHTKLGDFYTEAKGVFQNPQKATTHYLEGAKLGDVQGYYKLGILYRDGKGIPPNLPKAIAYFRKAEDKGSVLAGLALGVLFRDRKEPLKALDHFKRTANRGSALAYTLLGDMYVNGYGVAKNLKRAQAYYTQAKHTPKSPIEDGVLFDLLRLPQKASYYSPPNAPPIPSPSKLKSAYLKRWYAPWKTMKVIKRKEVFWMRYSLLTPAYQEDGTPHDLKVLRHIEADMDMPHYPSVHLKGVILANTSVRAVPTDLAYYPTPQDYPSDLWQNSLIFAGTPVLITHYNKAKTYALIQSSFVVGWVRIQDVAPIKPKTIKNILSLSNYLTPLNDNIPNARMGQIFLKVPRTPNQIYTFIKDTKGFAQLIQTPINPQNFTPFPRPFTPKTMAAVIDTLLGQRYGWGGMNHHRDCSAFTRDSFASFGVFLPRNSHAQVRYAHNAIDLHKMSATKKEAYIIKHATPFATILWLKGHIMLYLGTYHNQAIVAHNIWSISISKTRKQEHLYHVERAVITTLRLGEEHKSSLSQPNLLINRIDAMSDLYTYIVKSSH
;
A
#
# COMPACT_ATOMS: atom_id res chain seq x y z
N MET A 1 -16.35 2.68 47.12
CA MET A 1 -15.59 1.48 47.53
C MET A 1 -15.61 0.49 46.36
N LEU A 2 -14.42 0.08 45.90
CA LEU A 2 -14.08 -1.04 45.00
C LEU A 2 -14.52 -1.04 43.50
N LEU A 3 -13.49 -1.28 42.66
CA LEU A 3 -13.42 -1.26 41.19
C LEU A 3 -14.09 -2.46 40.48
N PRO A 4 -14.34 -2.35 39.15
CA PRO A 4 -14.14 -3.48 38.25
C PRO A 4 -13.13 -3.18 37.12
N ASN A 5 -11.96 -3.77 37.33
CA ASN A 5 -10.99 -4.42 36.43
C ASN A 5 -10.95 -4.14 34.91
N LEU A 6 -9.82 -3.53 34.52
CA LEU A 6 -9.13 -3.63 33.23
C LEU A 6 -8.81 -5.09 32.85
N LYS A 7 -9.40 -5.60 31.76
CA LYS A 7 -8.82 -6.67 30.93
C LYS A 7 -8.50 -6.10 29.55
N PHE A 8 -7.31 -5.49 29.41
CA PHE A 8 -6.79 -4.99 28.13
C PHE A 8 -5.39 -5.54 27.79
N LEU A 9 -4.96 -6.63 28.45
CA LEU A 9 -3.58 -7.11 28.40
C LEU A 9 -3.40 -8.58 27.96
N ALA A 10 -4.39 -9.18 27.29
CA ALA A 10 -4.29 -10.58 26.81
C ALA A 10 -4.36 -10.75 25.28
N THR A 11 -4.42 -9.69 24.49
CA THR A 11 -4.60 -9.79 23.02
C THR A 11 -3.30 -9.64 22.22
N ILE A 12 -2.15 -9.40 22.88
CA ILE A 12 -0.86 -9.24 22.21
C ILE A 12 -0.27 -10.59 21.74
N PHE A 13 -0.59 -11.70 22.42
CA PHE A 13 0.08 -12.99 22.19
C PHE A 13 -0.49 -13.84 21.03
N VAL A 14 -1.64 -13.48 20.45
CA VAL A 14 -2.22 -14.20 19.29
C VAL A 14 -2.34 -13.30 18.05
N ALA A 15 -2.29 -11.97 18.19
CA ALA A 15 -2.48 -11.04 17.08
C ALA A 15 -1.25 -10.89 16.17
N VAL A 16 -0.02 -11.13 16.66
CA VAL A 16 1.21 -10.95 15.86
C VAL A 16 1.47 -12.13 14.92
N LEU A 17 1.13 -13.36 15.34
CA LEU A 17 1.08 -14.54 14.45
C LEU A 17 -0.01 -14.42 13.35
N LEU A 18 -0.99 -13.53 13.52
CA LEU A 18 -2.05 -13.30 12.54
C LEU A 18 -1.73 -12.24 11.49
N CYS A 19 -0.74 -11.36 11.71
CA CYS A 19 -0.17 -10.49 10.66
C CYS A 19 0.86 -11.25 9.79
N ALA A 20 1.54 -12.26 10.33
CA ALA A 20 2.41 -13.16 9.59
C ALA A 20 1.67 -14.19 8.72
N GLY A 21 0.33 -14.24 8.76
CA GLY A 21 -0.50 -15.16 7.96
C GLY A 21 -0.47 -14.95 6.45
N CYS A 22 0.47 -14.15 5.93
CA CYS A 22 0.80 -14.06 4.50
C CYS A 22 1.86 -15.09 4.06
N PHE A 23 2.57 -15.74 4.98
CA PHE A 23 3.48 -16.86 4.72
C PHE A 23 3.36 -17.90 5.84
N ALA A 24 2.78 -19.06 5.55
CA ALA A 24 2.86 -20.20 6.46
C ALA A 24 4.18 -20.93 6.18
N PRO A 25 5.06 -21.16 7.18
CA PRO A 25 6.20 -22.03 6.98
C PRO A 25 5.69 -23.45 6.84
N THR A 26 6.02 -24.09 5.72
CA THR A 26 5.90 -25.54 5.55
C THR A 26 6.73 -26.22 6.63
N GLN A 27 6.11 -27.09 7.42
CA GLN A 27 6.82 -27.96 8.36
C GLN A 27 7.79 -28.84 7.57
N SER A 28 9.06 -28.78 7.92
CA SER A 28 10.07 -29.75 7.48
C SER A 28 10.49 -30.63 8.67
N PRO A 29 10.71 -31.93 8.49
CA PRO A 29 10.89 -32.87 9.59
C PRO A 29 12.26 -32.70 10.25
N LYS A 30 12.29 -33.03 11.55
CA LYS A 30 13.53 -33.25 12.31
C LYS A 30 14.41 -34.28 11.59
N ASN A 31 15.70 -33.99 11.45
CA ASN A 31 16.73 -34.93 11.88
C ASN A 31 18.11 -34.27 12.02
N SER A 32 18.78 -34.73 13.08
CA SER A 32 20.14 -34.51 13.53
C SER A 32 21.18 -35.00 12.53
N ILE A 33 22.34 -34.33 12.47
CA ILE A 33 23.65 -34.87 12.90
C ILE A 33 24.70 -33.74 12.76
N ILE A 34 25.56 -33.67 13.79
CA ILE A 34 26.70 -32.77 13.94
C ILE A 34 27.88 -33.35 13.15
N GLN A 35 28.61 -32.53 12.40
CA GLN A 35 30.06 -32.62 12.35
C GLN A 35 30.71 -31.31 11.91
N GLN A 36 31.76 -30.94 12.65
CA GLN A 36 32.62 -29.78 12.47
C GLN A 36 33.41 -29.90 11.17
N ALA A 37 33.62 -28.78 10.47
CA ALA A 37 34.79 -28.60 9.61
C ALA A 37 35.09 -27.12 9.40
N GLN A 38 36.39 -26.84 9.31
CA GLN A 38 37.10 -25.56 9.42
C GLN A 38 36.87 -24.59 8.23
N GLU A 39 37.17 -23.32 8.47
CA GLU A 39 37.28 -22.27 7.44
C GLU A 39 38.34 -22.60 6.38
N PRO A 40 38.17 -22.08 5.14
CA PRO A 40 39.29 -21.38 4.55
C PRO A 40 38.94 -20.07 3.81
N THR A 41 39.93 -19.17 3.84
CA THR A 41 40.13 -17.93 3.09
C THR A 41 40.16 -18.11 1.56
N PRO A 42 40.01 -17.02 0.78
CA PRO A 42 39.57 -17.07 -0.62
C PRO A 42 40.72 -17.33 -1.59
N SER A 43 40.49 -18.19 -2.59
CA SER A 43 41.28 -18.20 -3.82
C SER A 43 40.37 -18.27 -5.04
N PHE A 44 40.60 -17.34 -5.97
CA PHE A 44 40.07 -17.39 -7.32
C PHE A 44 40.82 -18.48 -8.08
N ALA A 45 40.16 -19.61 -8.36
CA ALA A 45 40.62 -20.55 -9.38
C ALA A 45 39.44 -21.39 -9.91
N ASN A 46 39.42 -21.48 -11.23
CA ASN A 46 38.53 -22.26 -12.09
C ASN A 46 38.12 -23.65 -11.58
N THR A 47 36.83 -23.98 -11.74
CA THR A 47 36.25 -25.21 -12.40
C THR A 47 34.84 -25.50 -11.85
N PRO A 48 33.99 -26.34 -12.50
CA PRO A 48 33.80 -26.60 -13.92
C PRO A 48 32.32 -26.42 -14.37
N ASN A 49 32.13 -26.39 -15.69
CA ASN A 49 30.84 -26.48 -16.38
C ASN A 49 29.91 -27.56 -15.79
N TYR A 50 28.80 -27.14 -15.17
CA TYR A 50 27.55 -27.89 -15.16
C TYR A 50 26.52 -27.13 -15.99
N LEU A 51 26.78 -27.08 -17.30
CA LEU A 51 25.75 -26.91 -18.29
C LEU A 51 25.62 -28.29 -18.94
N GLU A 52 24.55 -29.01 -18.62
CA GLU A 52 24.01 -29.96 -19.59
C GLU A 52 23.78 -29.17 -20.87
N GLN A 53 24.68 -29.35 -21.84
CA GLN A 53 24.49 -28.92 -23.20
C GLN A 53 23.31 -29.71 -23.76
N GLN A 54 22.09 -29.22 -23.55
CA GLN A 54 21.01 -29.51 -24.48
C GLN A 54 21.49 -29.04 -25.85
N THR A 55 21.74 -30.03 -26.69
CA THR A 55 22.29 -29.92 -28.03
C THR A 55 21.55 -28.85 -28.83
N LEU A 56 22.32 -27.92 -29.39
CA LEU A 56 21.86 -26.93 -30.37
C LEU A 56 21.03 -27.66 -31.43
N LYS A 57 19.78 -27.25 -31.65
CA LYS A 57 19.10 -27.58 -32.90
C LYS A 57 19.86 -26.84 -34.00
N PRO A 58 20.54 -27.54 -34.94
CA PRO A 58 21.28 -26.87 -36.00
C PRO A 58 20.31 -26.00 -36.81
N ASN A 59 20.72 -24.76 -37.13
CA ASN A 59 20.06 -23.84 -38.08
C ASN A 59 18.87 -22.99 -37.61
N LEU A 60 18.70 -22.68 -36.32
CA LEU A 60 17.70 -21.68 -35.89
C LEU A 60 18.21 -20.24 -36.10
N SER A 61 17.40 -19.40 -36.75
CA SER A 61 17.68 -17.96 -36.90
C SER A 61 17.41 -17.20 -35.58
N ILE A 62 17.91 -15.96 -35.49
CA ILE A 62 17.58 -15.05 -34.36
C ILE A 62 16.05 -14.88 -34.23
N SER A 63 15.32 -14.82 -35.35
CA SER A 63 13.85 -14.73 -35.33
C SER A 63 13.21 -15.98 -34.71
N ASP A 64 13.73 -17.17 -35.06
CA ASP A 64 13.19 -18.44 -34.54
C ASP A 64 13.41 -18.55 -33.03
N TYR A 65 14.59 -18.20 -32.54
CA TYR A 65 14.87 -18.18 -31.10
C TYR A 65 13.93 -17.23 -30.35
N TRP A 66 13.65 -16.04 -30.91
CA TRP A 66 12.71 -15.10 -30.30
C TRP A 66 11.30 -15.67 -30.23
N GLN A 67 10.80 -16.27 -31.32
CA GLN A 67 9.46 -16.87 -31.34
C GLN A 67 9.35 -18.03 -30.35
N LEU A 68 10.37 -18.90 -30.29
CA LEU A 68 10.44 -20.01 -29.34
C LEU A 68 10.48 -19.51 -27.90
N ALA A 69 11.28 -18.49 -27.61
CA ALA A 69 11.35 -17.87 -26.28
C ALA A 69 10.00 -17.29 -25.86
N GLN A 70 9.34 -16.52 -26.73
CA GLN A 70 8.01 -15.96 -26.46
C GLN A 70 6.95 -17.04 -26.24
N LYS A 71 7.00 -18.13 -27.01
CA LYS A 71 6.07 -19.26 -26.88
C LYS A 71 6.29 -20.04 -25.58
N ALA A 72 7.55 -20.28 -25.20
CA ALA A 72 7.90 -20.88 -23.92
C ALA A 72 7.46 -19.99 -22.75
N TYR A 73 7.73 -18.69 -22.82
CA TYR A 73 7.31 -17.72 -21.83
C TYR A 73 5.78 -17.67 -21.69
N ALA A 74 5.04 -17.66 -22.81
CA ALA A 74 3.57 -17.66 -22.80
C ALA A 74 2.98 -18.95 -22.19
N ARG A 75 3.70 -20.07 -22.30
CA ARG A 75 3.36 -21.34 -21.65
C ARG A 75 3.86 -21.44 -20.20
N LYS A 76 4.53 -20.39 -19.71
CA LYS A 76 5.18 -20.32 -18.39
C LYS A 76 6.29 -21.34 -18.20
N ASP A 77 6.84 -21.86 -19.29
CA ASP A 77 8.07 -22.66 -19.29
C ASP A 77 9.26 -21.69 -19.25
N TYR A 78 9.49 -21.12 -18.07
CA TYR A 78 10.48 -20.06 -17.89
C TYR A 78 11.90 -20.55 -18.02
N GLN A 79 12.17 -21.83 -17.74
CA GLN A 79 13.49 -22.41 -17.91
C GLN A 79 13.82 -22.53 -19.40
N GLN A 80 12.90 -23.05 -20.20
CA GLN A 80 13.08 -23.10 -21.64
C GLN A 80 13.15 -21.70 -22.26
N ALA A 81 12.32 -20.77 -21.80
CA ALA A 81 12.37 -19.37 -22.22
C ALA A 81 13.74 -18.74 -21.90
N LYS A 82 14.26 -18.97 -20.69
CA LYS A 82 15.59 -18.52 -20.25
C LYS A 82 16.69 -19.05 -21.15
N THR A 83 16.65 -20.35 -21.50
CA THR A 83 17.60 -20.95 -22.42
C THR A 83 17.58 -20.24 -23.77
N TYR A 84 16.41 -20.02 -24.37
CA TYR A 84 16.31 -19.33 -25.65
C TYR A 84 16.71 -17.85 -25.60
N TYR A 85 16.35 -17.13 -24.53
CA TYR A 85 16.80 -15.75 -24.34
C TYR A 85 18.31 -15.66 -24.12
N GLN A 86 18.92 -16.64 -23.44
CA GLN A 86 20.37 -16.71 -23.28
C GLN A 86 21.07 -16.93 -24.62
N GLN A 87 20.53 -17.80 -25.48
CA GLN A 87 21.06 -17.97 -26.84
C GLN A 87 20.97 -16.68 -27.65
N LEU A 88 19.83 -15.98 -27.61
CA LEU A 88 19.69 -14.65 -28.24
C LEU A 88 20.71 -13.63 -27.71
N ALA A 89 20.91 -13.58 -26.40
CA ALA A 89 21.87 -12.68 -25.77
C ALA A 89 23.31 -12.99 -26.19
N ASN A 90 23.66 -14.28 -26.31
CA ASN A 90 24.96 -14.74 -26.80
C ASN A 90 25.20 -14.36 -28.27
N LEU A 91 24.12 -14.28 -29.07
CA LEU A 91 24.15 -13.77 -30.45
C LEU A 91 24.15 -12.23 -30.54
N GLY A 92 24.20 -11.52 -29.40
CA GLY A 92 24.21 -10.06 -29.34
C GLY A 92 22.84 -9.40 -29.54
N ASP A 93 21.75 -10.17 -29.61
CA ASP A 93 20.41 -9.62 -29.82
C ASP A 93 19.85 -9.01 -28.53
N SER A 94 19.47 -7.73 -28.60
CA SER A 94 18.98 -6.96 -27.44
C SER A 94 17.70 -7.54 -26.81
N ARG A 95 16.89 -8.28 -27.58
CA ARG A 95 15.68 -8.94 -27.09
C ARG A 95 15.99 -10.12 -26.18
N GLY A 96 17.12 -10.79 -26.38
CA GLY A 96 17.63 -11.82 -25.48
C GLY A 96 17.91 -11.25 -24.09
N TYR A 97 18.69 -10.16 -24.05
CA TYR A 97 18.96 -9.43 -22.82
C TYR A 97 17.68 -8.90 -22.15
N TYR A 98 16.75 -8.35 -22.93
CA TYR A 98 15.47 -7.89 -22.41
C TYR A 98 14.66 -9.05 -21.78
N GLY A 99 14.54 -10.18 -22.49
CA GLY A 99 13.83 -11.36 -22.01
C GLY A 99 14.42 -11.93 -20.72
N LEU A 100 15.75 -12.01 -20.62
CA LEU A 100 16.45 -12.38 -19.39
C LEU A 100 16.16 -11.37 -18.27
N GLY A 101 16.24 -10.07 -18.56
CA GLY A 101 15.92 -9.01 -17.61
C GLY A 101 14.47 -9.12 -17.09
N VAL A 102 13.52 -9.42 -17.96
CA VAL A 102 12.13 -9.66 -17.59
C VAL A 102 12.02 -10.91 -16.71
N LEU A 103 12.64 -12.03 -17.08
CA LEU A 103 12.60 -13.27 -16.30
C LEU A 103 13.17 -13.08 -14.89
N TRP A 104 14.31 -12.40 -14.75
CA TRP A 104 14.88 -12.08 -13.45
C TRP A 104 14.06 -11.04 -12.68
N SER A 105 13.18 -10.28 -13.34
CA SER A 105 12.30 -9.29 -12.70
C SER A 105 10.96 -9.84 -12.23
N ILE A 106 10.65 -11.10 -12.56
CA ILE A 106 9.40 -11.76 -12.18
C ILE A 106 9.68 -12.92 -11.23
N TYR A 107 8.61 -13.40 -10.62
CA TYR A 107 8.58 -14.71 -10.01
C TYR A 107 8.45 -15.75 -11.11
N ALA A 108 9.41 -16.66 -11.20
CA ALA A 108 9.33 -17.81 -12.09
C ALA A 108 8.85 -19.03 -11.29
N TYR A 109 7.88 -19.76 -11.82
CA TYR A 109 7.42 -21.02 -11.22
C TYR A 109 8.18 -22.18 -11.88
N ASP A 110 8.79 -23.02 -11.05
CA ASP A 110 9.38 -24.29 -11.46
C ASP A 110 8.55 -25.44 -10.87
N ASP A 111 8.12 -26.38 -11.73
CA ASP A 111 7.42 -27.60 -11.30
C ASP A 111 8.26 -28.48 -10.37
N LYS A 112 9.59 -28.32 -10.38
CA LYS A 112 10.55 -29.10 -9.59
C LYS A 112 11.05 -28.37 -8.34
N ASP A 113 11.30 -27.06 -8.45
CA ASP A 113 11.99 -26.26 -7.42
C ASP A 113 11.09 -25.21 -6.72
N GLY A 114 9.81 -25.08 -7.13
CA GLY A 114 8.88 -24.11 -6.57
C GLY A 114 9.07 -22.68 -7.10
N ASP A 115 8.55 -21.69 -6.38
CA ASP A 115 8.61 -20.28 -6.78
C ASP A 115 10.04 -19.71 -6.65
N ILE A 116 10.68 -19.40 -7.77
CA ILE A 116 11.96 -18.68 -7.84
C ILE A 116 11.68 -17.17 -7.75
N PRO A 117 12.17 -16.46 -6.71
CA PRO A 117 11.96 -15.02 -6.58
C PRO A 117 12.67 -14.23 -7.67
N PRO A 118 12.20 -13.00 -7.96
CA PRO A 118 12.94 -12.09 -8.80
C PRO A 118 14.31 -11.75 -8.18
N ASN A 119 15.33 -11.66 -9.02
CA ASN A 119 16.62 -11.09 -8.68
C ASN A 119 16.72 -9.72 -9.37
N TYR A 120 16.25 -8.67 -8.68
CA TYR A 120 16.21 -7.33 -9.27
C TYR A 120 17.58 -6.76 -9.63
N PRO A 121 18.67 -6.94 -8.85
CA PRO A 121 19.99 -6.51 -9.29
C PRO A 121 20.42 -7.16 -10.62
N LYS A 122 20.21 -8.47 -10.78
CA LYS A 122 20.52 -9.19 -12.02
C LYS A 122 19.61 -8.78 -13.17
N ALA A 123 18.32 -8.57 -12.89
CA ALA A 123 17.38 -8.04 -13.86
C ALA A 123 17.80 -6.65 -14.34
N LEU A 124 18.24 -5.78 -13.43
CA LEU A 124 18.70 -4.43 -13.72
C LEU A 124 19.91 -4.46 -14.67
N ASP A 125 20.90 -5.31 -14.40
CA ASP A 125 22.08 -5.48 -15.28
C ASP A 125 21.68 -5.88 -16.70
N TYR A 126 20.84 -6.90 -16.85
CA TYR A 126 20.37 -7.35 -18.17
C TYR A 126 19.51 -6.29 -18.88
N LEU A 127 18.63 -5.58 -18.16
CA LEU A 127 17.82 -4.52 -18.72
C LEU A 127 18.67 -3.31 -19.15
N GLN A 128 19.71 -2.96 -18.39
CA GLN A 128 20.67 -1.91 -18.77
C GLN A 128 21.42 -2.29 -20.04
N LYS A 129 21.89 -3.54 -20.16
CA LYS A 129 22.52 -4.05 -21.39
C LYS A 129 21.57 -4.01 -22.58
N ALA A 130 20.33 -4.47 -22.41
CA ALA A 130 19.32 -4.43 -23.46
C ALA A 130 19.01 -2.98 -23.92
N ALA A 131 18.88 -2.05 -22.96
CA ALA A 131 18.65 -0.64 -23.24
C ALA A 131 19.84 0.01 -23.96
N HIS A 132 21.07 -0.32 -23.55
CA HIS A 132 22.29 0.15 -24.24
C HIS A 132 22.35 -0.31 -25.70
N LEU A 133 21.83 -1.50 -26.00
CA LEU A 133 21.67 -2.03 -27.35
C LEU A 133 20.40 -1.51 -28.08
N GLY A 134 19.76 -0.45 -27.58
CA GLY A 134 18.62 0.21 -28.23
C GLY A 134 17.27 -0.48 -28.05
N ASN A 135 17.12 -1.40 -27.09
CA ASN A 135 15.84 -2.07 -26.86
C ASN A 135 14.81 -1.12 -26.19
N ALA A 136 13.78 -0.73 -26.93
CA ALA A 136 12.72 0.18 -26.46
C ALA A 136 11.98 -0.33 -25.22
N GLN A 137 11.67 -1.63 -25.16
CA GLN A 137 10.93 -2.24 -24.05
C GLN A 137 11.79 -2.30 -22.77
N ALA A 138 13.10 -2.50 -22.91
CA ALA A 138 14.04 -2.45 -21.80
C ALA A 138 14.08 -1.06 -21.17
N HIS A 139 14.08 0.01 -21.97
CA HIS A 139 13.93 1.38 -21.47
C HIS A 139 12.64 1.55 -20.67
N THR A 140 11.49 1.14 -21.19
CA THR A 140 10.22 1.21 -20.44
C THR A 140 10.29 0.41 -19.13
N LYS A 141 10.89 -0.79 -19.15
CA LYS A 141 11.03 -1.63 -17.95
C LYS A 141 12.00 -1.05 -16.92
N LEU A 142 13.10 -0.42 -17.34
CA LEU A 142 13.98 0.35 -16.45
C LEU A 142 13.23 1.54 -15.84
N GLY A 143 12.36 2.19 -16.61
CA GLY A 143 11.43 3.19 -16.11
C GLY A 143 10.57 2.63 -14.99
N ASP A 144 10.01 1.42 -15.15
CA ASP A 144 9.26 0.72 -14.10
C ASP A 144 10.15 0.42 -12.88
N PHE A 145 11.42 0.03 -13.05
CA PHE A 145 12.34 -0.22 -11.93
C PHE A 145 12.56 1.02 -11.07
N TYR A 146 12.91 2.16 -11.69
CA TYR A 146 13.09 3.42 -10.96
C TYR A 146 11.77 3.99 -10.43
N THR A 147 10.66 3.67 -11.08
CA THR A 147 9.35 4.08 -10.60
C THR A 147 8.99 3.24 -9.37
N GLU A 148 9.10 1.93 -9.43
CA GLU A 148 8.62 0.96 -8.43
C GLU A 148 9.67 0.57 -7.39
N ALA A 149 10.86 1.17 -7.43
CA ALA A 149 11.99 0.88 -6.57
C ALA A 149 12.48 -0.59 -6.63
N LYS A 150 12.34 -1.25 -7.79
CA LYS A 150 12.73 -2.65 -7.95
C LYS A 150 14.25 -2.78 -8.05
N GLY A 151 14.92 -3.17 -6.96
CA GLY A 151 16.39 -3.30 -6.89
C GLY A 151 17.17 -1.99 -7.04
N VAL A 152 16.48 -0.85 -6.99
CA VAL A 152 17.04 0.51 -7.06
C VAL A 152 16.20 1.43 -6.19
N PHE A 153 16.78 2.53 -5.71
CA PHE A 153 15.98 3.59 -5.10
C PHE A 153 15.04 4.21 -6.11
N GLN A 154 13.86 4.60 -5.63
CA GLN A 154 12.90 5.32 -6.45
C GLN A 154 13.54 6.59 -7.00
N ASN A 155 13.54 6.75 -8.33
CA ASN A 155 14.09 7.92 -8.99
C ASN A 155 13.15 8.35 -10.14
N PRO A 156 12.20 9.26 -9.86
CA PRO A 156 11.17 9.63 -10.82
C PRO A 156 11.73 10.41 -12.01
N GLN A 157 12.87 11.10 -11.86
CA GLN A 157 13.58 11.76 -12.97
C GLN A 157 14.18 10.71 -13.91
N LYS A 158 14.93 9.72 -13.38
CA LYS A 158 15.46 8.61 -14.19
C LYS A 158 14.33 7.82 -14.85
N ALA A 159 13.24 7.56 -14.12
CA ALA A 159 12.07 6.91 -14.69
C ALA A 159 11.50 7.68 -15.88
N THR A 160 11.34 9.01 -15.75
CA THR A 160 10.87 9.88 -16.83
C THR A 160 11.77 9.79 -18.05
N THR A 161 13.10 9.85 -17.85
CA THR A 161 14.08 9.71 -18.92
C THR A 161 13.95 8.37 -19.64
N HIS A 162 13.93 7.27 -18.89
CA HIS A 162 13.81 5.93 -19.45
C HIS A 162 12.49 5.71 -20.19
N TYR A 163 11.35 6.13 -19.63
CA TYR A 163 10.07 6.01 -20.32
C TYR A 163 10.01 6.84 -21.61
N LEU A 164 10.59 8.06 -21.59
CA LEU A 164 10.65 8.90 -22.79
C LEU A 164 11.52 8.26 -23.87
N GLU A 165 12.64 7.66 -23.49
CA GLU A 165 13.54 7.01 -24.44
C GLU A 165 12.90 5.76 -25.05
N GLY A 166 12.27 4.91 -24.24
CA GLY A 166 11.50 3.76 -24.73
C GLY A 166 10.41 4.18 -25.73
N ALA A 167 9.70 5.28 -25.42
CA ALA A 167 8.70 5.86 -26.31
C ALA A 167 9.25 6.41 -27.63
N LYS A 168 10.44 7.04 -27.62
CA LYS A 168 11.11 7.51 -28.84
C LYS A 168 11.56 6.34 -29.71
N LEU A 169 12.05 5.27 -29.09
CA LEU A 169 12.47 4.02 -29.76
C LEU A 169 11.29 3.14 -30.20
N GLY A 170 10.05 3.60 -30.01
CA GLY A 170 8.85 2.96 -30.56
C GLY A 170 7.99 2.18 -29.56
N ASP A 171 8.39 2.05 -28.30
CA ASP A 171 7.53 1.44 -27.28
C ASP A 171 6.46 2.41 -26.79
N VAL A 172 5.25 2.24 -27.31
CA VAL A 172 4.06 3.04 -26.98
C VAL A 172 3.76 3.03 -25.47
N GLN A 173 4.14 1.97 -24.74
CA GLN A 173 3.93 1.90 -23.30
C GLN A 173 4.72 2.98 -22.55
N GLY A 174 5.87 3.43 -23.07
CA GLY A 174 6.63 4.55 -22.49
C GLY A 174 5.77 5.83 -22.39
N TYR A 175 5.01 6.17 -23.42
CA TYR A 175 4.09 7.31 -23.39
C TYR A 175 2.94 7.10 -22.41
N TYR A 176 2.35 5.90 -22.37
CA TYR A 176 1.30 5.58 -21.41
C TYR A 176 1.79 5.70 -19.96
N LYS A 177 2.99 5.18 -19.66
CA LYS A 177 3.62 5.24 -18.34
C LYS A 177 3.98 6.66 -17.93
N LEU A 178 4.44 7.50 -18.85
CA LEU A 178 4.60 8.95 -18.62
C LEU A 178 3.27 9.62 -18.29
N GLY A 179 2.20 9.26 -19.01
CA GLY A 179 0.85 9.74 -18.72
C GLY A 179 0.42 9.40 -17.29
N ILE A 180 0.65 8.16 -16.85
CA ILE A 180 0.40 7.73 -15.46
C ILE A 180 1.26 8.53 -14.49
N LEU A 181 2.56 8.66 -14.75
CA LEU A 181 3.52 9.32 -13.86
C LEU A 181 3.10 10.77 -13.57
N TYR A 182 2.71 11.52 -14.61
CA TYR A 182 2.22 12.89 -14.48
C TYR A 182 0.79 12.97 -13.93
N ARG A 183 -0.08 11.99 -14.17
CA ARG A 183 -1.43 11.96 -13.59
C ARG A 183 -1.36 11.74 -12.07
N ASP A 184 -0.57 10.77 -11.64
CA ASP A 184 -0.51 10.30 -10.26
C ASP A 184 0.52 11.11 -9.43
N GLY A 185 1.41 11.86 -10.08
CA GLY A 185 2.43 12.69 -9.42
C GLY A 185 3.42 11.86 -8.60
N LYS A 186 3.85 10.73 -9.16
CA LYS A 186 4.71 9.79 -8.43
C LYS A 186 6.16 10.27 -8.44
N GLY A 187 6.56 10.96 -7.37
CA GLY A 187 7.90 11.52 -7.22
C GLY A 187 8.18 12.79 -8.06
N ILE A 188 7.18 13.22 -8.83
CA ILE A 188 7.10 14.52 -9.48
C ILE A 188 5.75 15.16 -9.14
N PRO A 189 5.62 16.50 -9.13
CA PRO A 189 4.31 17.13 -8.99
C PRO A 189 3.34 16.63 -10.07
N PRO A 190 2.08 16.29 -9.72
CA PRO A 190 1.06 15.96 -10.71
C PRO A 190 0.92 17.08 -11.75
N ASN A 191 0.82 16.72 -13.02
CA ASN A 191 0.58 17.65 -14.12
C ASN A 191 -0.43 17.03 -15.10
N LEU A 192 -1.70 17.31 -14.85
CA LEU A 192 -2.81 16.76 -15.61
C LEU A 192 -2.76 17.12 -17.12
N PRO A 193 -2.44 18.36 -17.54
CA PRO A 193 -2.24 18.67 -18.96
C PRO A 193 -1.15 17.81 -19.63
N LYS A 194 0.01 17.63 -18.98
CA LYS A 194 1.07 16.74 -19.49
C LYS A 194 0.61 15.29 -19.55
N ALA A 195 -0.11 14.82 -18.53
CA ALA A 195 -0.65 13.47 -18.52
C ALA A 195 -1.57 13.21 -19.72
N ILE A 196 -2.50 14.14 -20.00
CA ILE A 196 -3.40 14.07 -21.16
C ILE A 196 -2.60 14.09 -22.47
N ALA A 197 -1.59 14.95 -22.59
CA ALA A 197 -0.75 15.01 -23.79
C ALA A 197 -0.03 13.68 -24.05
N TYR A 198 0.55 13.06 -23.03
CA TYR A 198 1.21 11.77 -23.17
C TYR A 198 0.24 10.62 -23.43
N PHE A 199 -0.92 10.59 -22.77
CA PHE A 199 -1.95 9.61 -23.09
C PHE A 199 -2.44 9.75 -24.52
N ARG A 200 -2.64 10.97 -25.04
CA ARG A 200 -3.04 11.18 -26.43
C ARG A 200 -2.00 10.64 -27.40
N LYS A 201 -0.71 10.97 -27.19
CA LYS A 201 0.40 10.41 -27.96
C LYS A 201 0.39 8.88 -27.97
N ALA A 202 0.12 8.24 -26.83
CA ALA A 202 0.01 6.80 -26.74
C ALA A 202 -1.22 6.24 -27.48
N GLU A 203 -2.39 6.87 -27.31
CA GLU A 203 -3.64 6.48 -27.97
C GLU A 203 -3.56 6.65 -29.50
N ASP A 204 -2.95 7.72 -29.99
CA ASP A 204 -2.74 8.00 -31.42
C ASP A 204 -1.82 6.94 -32.05
N LYS A 205 -0.89 6.40 -31.26
CA LYS A 205 -0.04 5.25 -31.62
C LYS A 205 -0.68 3.88 -31.35
N GLY A 206 -1.99 3.85 -31.03
CA GLY A 206 -2.75 2.60 -30.90
C GLY A 206 -2.84 2.02 -29.49
N SER A 207 -2.38 2.71 -28.44
CA SER A 207 -2.51 2.19 -27.06
C SER A 207 -3.96 2.19 -26.60
N VAL A 208 -4.52 0.99 -26.43
CA VAL A 208 -5.84 0.76 -25.83
C VAL A 208 -5.89 1.28 -24.40
N LEU A 209 -4.87 1.01 -23.58
CA LEU A 209 -4.83 1.46 -22.18
C LEU A 209 -4.86 2.99 -22.07
N ALA A 210 -4.18 3.70 -22.98
CA ALA A 210 -4.18 5.15 -22.97
C ALA A 210 -5.54 5.74 -23.36
N GLY A 211 -6.23 5.15 -24.34
CA GLY A 211 -7.58 5.55 -24.72
C GLY A 211 -8.60 5.29 -23.61
N LEU A 212 -8.52 4.13 -22.93
CA LEU A 212 -9.31 3.86 -21.72
C LEU A 212 -9.03 4.88 -20.62
N ALA A 213 -7.75 5.18 -20.36
CA ALA A 213 -7.36 6.15 -19.34
C ALA A 213 -7.87 7.56 -19.66
N LEU A 214 -7.82 8.01 -20.92
CA LEU A 214 -8.37 9.29 -21.36
C LEU A 214 -9.89 9.33 -21.20
N GLY A 215 -10.59 8.29 -21.64
CA GLY A 215 -12.04 8.22 -21.50
C GLY A 215 -12.48 8.29 -20.03
N VAL A 216 -11.83 7.53 -19.14
CA VAL A 216 -12.09 7.58 -17.68
C VAL A 216 -11.76 8.96 -17.12
N LEU A 217 -10.65 9.55 -17.53
CA LEU A 217 -10.22 10.87 -17.03
C LEU A 217 -11.20 11.98 -17.43
N PHE A 218 -11.69 11.99 -18.67
CA PHE A 218 -12.71 12.94 -19.10
C PHE A 218 -14.08 12.66 -18.48
N ARG A 219 -14.40 11.37 -18.23
CA ARG A 219 -15.60 11.01 -17.47
C ARG A 219 -15.55 11.60 -16.07
N ASP A 220 -14.46 11.40 -15.33
CA ASP A 220 -14.37 11.86 -13.94
C ASP A 220 -14.29 13.40 -13.84
N ARG A 221 -13.87 14.07 -14.93
CA ARG A 221 -13.87 15.54 -15.08
C ARG A 221 -15.20 16.14 -15.50
N LYS A 222 -16.27 15.35 -15.64
CA LYS A 222 -17.58 15.82 -16.14
C LYS A 222 -17.53 16.36 -17.57
N GLU A 223 -16.66 15.78 -18.42
CA GLU A 223 -16.52 16.11 -19.84
C GLU A 223 -16.98 14.92 -20.71
N PRO A 224 -18.28 14.60 -20.70
CA PRO A 224 -18.73 13.27 -21.08
C PRO A 224 -18.68 13.02 -22.59
N LEU A 225 -18.77 14.06 -23.42
CA LEU A 225 -18.64 13.93 -24.88
C LEU A 225 -17.20 13.56 -25.29
N LYS A 226 -16.19 14.10 -24.59
CA LYS A 226 -14.78 13.70 -24.80
C LYS A 226 -14.58 12.26 -24.34
N ALA A 227 -15.15 11.90 -23.19
CA ALA A 227 -15.10 10.51 -22.71
C ALA A 227 -15.69 9.54 -23.74
N LEU A 228 -16.87 9.88 -24.29
CA LEU A 228 -17.56 9.08 -25.31
C LEU A 228 -16.69 8.89 -26.56
N ASP A 229 -16.06 9.97 -27.04
CA ASP A 229 -15.17 9.92 -28.21
C ASP A 229 -13.97 8.98 -28.00
N HIS A 230 -13.25 9.15 -26.88
CA HIS A 230 -12.11 8.30 -26.54
C HIS A 230 -12.53 6.83 -26.41
N PHE A 231 -13.65 6.54 -25.73
CA PHE A 231 -14.13 5.17 -25.62
C PHE A 231 -14.57 4.58 -26.97
N LYS A 232 -15.23 5.35 -27.84
CA LYS A 232 -15.58 4.90 -29.20
C LYS A 232 -14.35 4.57 -30.03
N ARG A 233 -13.37 5.48 -30.07
CA ARG A 233 -12.09 5.25 -30.79
C ARG A 233 -11.36 4.02 -30.25
N THR A 234 -11.34 3.84 -28.94
CA THR A 234 -10.72 2.69 -28.29
C THR A 234 -11.47 1.38 -28.57
N ALA A 235 -12.81 1.41 -28.55
CA ALA A 235 -13.66 0.27 -28.86
C ALA A 235 -13.51 -0.18 -30.32
N ASN A 236 -13.44 0.76 -31.26
CA ASN A 236 -13.21 0.49 -32.69
C ASN A 236 -11.85 -0.17 -32.97
N ARG A 237 -10.90 -0.10 -32.02
CA ARG A 237 -9.62 -0.81 -32.06
C ARG A 237 -9.67 -2.21 -31.41
N GLY A 238 -10.87 -2.71 -31.12
CA GLY A 238 -11.07 -4.05 -30.56
C GLY A 238 -10.98 -4.14 -29.04
N SER A 239 -11.19 -3.04 -28.32
CA SER A 239 -11.21 -3.07 -26.85
C SER A 239 -12.56 -3.51 -26.30
N ALA A 240 -12.62 -4.71 -25.71
CA ALA A 240 -13.80 -5.22 -25.02
C ALA A 240 -14.14 -4.35 -23.79
N LEU A 241 -13.11 -3.82 -23.12
CA LEU A 241 -13.26 -2.88 -22.01
C LEU A 241 -13.94 -1.57 -22.44
N ALA A 242 -13.52 -1.00 -23.56
CA ALA A 242 -14.10 0.25 -24.05
C ALA A 242 -15.57 0.07 -24.44
N TYR A 243 -15.94 -1.05 -25.07
CA TYR A 243 -17.35 -1.39 -25.31
C TYR A 243 -18.14 -1.47 -24.01
N THR A 244 -17.58 -2.10 -22.98
CA THR A 244 -18.22 -2.16 -21.66
C THR A 244 -18.45 -0.77 -21.07
N LEU A 245 -17.46 0.11 -21.13
CA LEU A 245 -17.56 1.49 -20.62
C LEU A 245 -18.55 2.35 -21.44
N LEU A 246 -18.67 2.13 -22.75
CA LEU A 246 -19.73 2.74 -23.56
C LEU A 246 -21.11 2.28 -23.11
N GLY A 247 -21.29 0.98 -22.85
CA GLY A 247 -22.51 0.45 -22.29
C GLY A 247 -22.89 1.14 -20.97
N ASP A 248 -21.91 1.30 -20.07
CA ASP A 248 -22.10 2.00 -18.79
C ASP A 248 -22.55 3.46 -18.99
N MET A 249 -21.98 4.18 -19.96
CA MET A 249 -22.42 5.55 -20.27
C MET A 249 -23.89 5.62 -20.67
N TYR A 250 -24.37 4.66 -21.47
CA TYR A 250 -25.78 4.60 -21.87
C TYR A 250 -26.73 4.10 -20.77
N VAL A 251 -26.28 3.23 -19.86
CA VAL A 251 -27.09 2.83 -18.69
C VAL A 251 -27.30 4.02 -17.75
N ASN A 252 -26.24 4.80 -17.53
CA ASN A 252 -26.25 5.91 -16.58
C ASN A 252 -26.73 7.24 -17.18
N GLY A 253 -26.87 7.33 -18.50
CA GLY A 253 -27.19 8.59 -19.17
C GLY A 253 -26.07 9.63 -19.08
N TYR A 254 -24.81 9.18 -19.03
CA TYR A 254 -23.66 10.06 -18.84
C TYR A 254 -23.13 10.58 -20.19
N GLY A 255 -23.46 11.82 -20.55
CA GLY A 255 -23.13 12.44 -21.85
C GLY A 255 -23.95 12.00 -23.04
N VAL A 256 -24.88 11.07 -22.81
CA VAL A 256 -25.79 10.50 -23.79
C VAL A 256 -27.12 10.27 -23.10
N ALA A 257 -28.24 10.30 -23.84
CA ALA A 257 -29.52 9.91 -23.28
C ALA A 257 -29.48 8.45 -22.82
N LYS A 258 -30.10 8.17 -21.67
CA LYS A 258 -30.20 6.80 -21.14
C LYS A 258 -30.85 5.90 -22.19
N ASN A 259 -30.17 4.81 -22.55
CA ASN A 259 -30.66 3.88 -23.57
C ASN A 259 -30.20 2.45 -23.26
N LEU A 260 -31.07 1.68 -22.61
CA LEU A 260 -30.77 0.32 -22.18
C LEU A 260 -30.55 -0.63 -23.36
N LYS A 261 -31.23 -0.42 -24.49
CA LYS A 261 -31.06 -1.23 -25.71
C LYS A 261 -29.68 -1.03 -26.34
N ARG A 262 -29.22 0.22 -26.46
CA ARG A 262 -27.85 0.53 -26.91
C ARG A 262 -26.81 0.03 -25.92
N ALA A 263 -27.05 0.19 -24.62
CA ALA A 263 -26.16 -0.37 -23.61
C ALA A 263 -26.00 -1.88 -23.76
N GLN A 264 -27.12 -2.60 -23.90
CA GLN A 264 -27.13 -4.04 -24.14
C GLN A 264 -26.38 -4.42 -25.42
N ALA A 265 -26.56 -3.67 -26.51
CA ALA A 265 -25.81 -3.90 -27.75
C ALA A 265 -24.29 -3.79 -27.52
N TYR A 266 -23.83 -2.75 -26.80
CA TYR A 266 -22.42 -2.61 -26.46
C TYR A 266 -21.91 -3.72 -25.54
N TYR A 267 -22.69 -4.15 -24.55
CA TYR A 267 -22.31 -5.30 -23.71
C TYR A 267 -22.22 -6.60 -24.51
N THR A 268 -23.14 -6.81 -25.46
CA THR A 268 -23.08 -7.95 -26.38
C THR A 268 -21.80 -7.87 -27.22
N GLN A 269 -21.46 -6.69 -27.76
CA GLN A 269 -20.25 -6.51 -28.55
C GLN A 269 -18.98 -6.72 -27.72
N ALA A 270 -18.95 -6.23 -26.47
CA ALA A 270 -17.87 -6.50 -25.53
C ALA A 270 -17.66 -8.01 -25.29
N LYS A 271 -18.74 -8.78 -25.14
CA LYS A 271 -18.68 -10.25 -24.93
C LYS A 271 -18.12 -11.00 -26.13
N HIS A 272 -18.38 -10.53 -27.35
CA HIS A 272 -17.89 -11.14 -28.59
C HIS A 272 -16.52 -10.61 -29.03
N THR A 273 -16.01 -9.57 -28.38
CA THR A 273 -14.68 -9.03 -28.65
C THR A 273 -13.66 -9.79 -27.80
N PRO A 274 -12.69 -10.51 -28.39
CA PRO A 274 -11.62 -11.14 -27.63
C PRO A 274 -10.84 -10.09 -26.83
N LYS A 275 -10.65 -10.31 -25.53
CA LYS A 275 -9.77 -9.44 -24.73
C LYS A 275 -8.34 -9.58 -25.23
N SER A 276 -7.67 -8.44 -25.41
CA SER A 276 -6.24 -8.47 -25.70
C SER A 276 -5.46 -8.85 -24.43
N PRO A 277 -4.24 -9.44 -24.53
CA PRO A 277 -3.40 -9.73 -23.36
C PRO A 277 -3.13 -8.49 -22.48
N ILE A 278 -3.15 -7.30 -23.08
CA ILE A 278 -2.99 -6.02 -22.39
C ILE A 278 -4.19 -5.73 -21.46
N GLU A 279 -5.40 -6.18 -21.82
CA GLU A 279 -6.62 -6.02 -21.03
C GLU A 279 -6.78 -7.10 -19.95
N ASP A 280 -6.16 -8.28 -20.11
CA ASP A 280 -6.25 -9.37 -19.13
C ASP A 280 -5.61 -9.04 -17.78
N GLY A 281 -4.66 -8.09 -17.73
CA GLY A 281 -4.08 -7.61 -16.48
C GLY A 281 -4.90 -6.53 -15.76
N VAL A 282 -5.99 -6.04 -16.38
CA VAL A 282 -6.74 -4.88 -15.88
C VAL A 282 -7.78 -5.30 -14.85
N LEU A 283 -7.83 -4.57 -13.74
CA LEU A 283 -8.92 -4.65 -12.76
C LEU A 283 -10.05 -3.68 -13.12
N PHE A 284 -11.23 -4.21 -13.42
CA PHE A 284 -12.34 -3.49 -14.04
C PHE A 284 -12.90 -2.38 -13.14
N ASP A 285 -13.01 -2.63 -11.83
CA ASP A 285 -13.52 -1.65 -10.87
C ASP A 285 -12.75 -0.33 -10.92
N LEU A 286 -11.43 -0.39 -11.13
CA LEU A 286 -10.57 0.79 -11.19
C LEU A 286 -10.87 1.68 -12.40
N LEU A 287 -11.48 1.11 -13.45
CA LEU A 287 -11.94 1.85 -14.61
C LEU A 287 -13.42 2.24 -14.48
N ARG A 288 -14.30 1.34 -14.03
CA ARG A 288 -15.75 1.53 -14.02
C ARG A 288 -16.24 2.44 -12.89
N LEU A 289 -15.65 2.35 -11.70
CA LEU A 289 -16.06 3.13 -10.54
C LEU A 289 -15.35 4.48 -10.53
N PRO A 290 -16.09 5.61 -10.46
CA PRO A 290 -15.50 6.91 -10.14
C PRO A 290 -14.60 6.84 -8.89
N GLN A 291 -13.33 7.20 -9.05
CA GLN A 291 -12.36 7.18 -7.94
C GLN A 291 -12.44 8.49 -7.14
N LYS A 292 -13.64 8.77 -6.63
CA LYS A 292 -14.00 9.96 -5.88
C LYS A 292 -15.12 9.62 -4.90
N ALA A 293 -14.82 9.53 -3.62
CA ALA A 293 -15.76 9.18 -2.57
C ALA A 293 -16.94 10.16 -2.49
N SER A 294 -16.72 11.45 -2.78
CA SER A 294 -17.82 12.44 -2.81
C SER A 294 -18.85 12.19 -3.92
N TYR A 295 -18.54 11.38 -4.93
CA TYR A 295 -19.51 10.93 -5.95
C TYR A 295 -20.61 10.05 -5.33
N TYR A 296 -20.26 9.25 -4.31
CA TYR A 296 -21.18 8.29 -3.68
C TYR A 296 -21.82 8.85 -2.40
N SER A 297 -21.50 10.08 -2.02
CA SER A 297 -21.99 10.67 -0.78
C SER A 297 -23.47 11.03 -0.91
N PRO A 298 -24.36 10.52 -0.03
CA PRO A 298 -25.77 10.87 -0.08
C PRO A 298 -25.98 12.35 0.26
N PRO A 299 -26.82 13.09 -0.51
CA PRO A 299 -27.00 14.53 -0.33
C PRO A 299 -27.67 14.90 1.01
N ASN A 300 -28.51 14.02 1.56
CA ASN A 300 -29.35 14.27 2.74
C ASN A 300 -28.96 13.37 3.93
N ALA A 301 -27.69 13.33 4.30
CA ALA A 301 -27.26 12.60 5.48
C ALA A 301 -27.49 13.43 6.76
N PRO A 302 -28.12 12.86 7.81
CA PRO A 302 -28.37 13.59 9.05
C PRO A 302 -27.05 13.99 9.72
N PRO A 303 -26.93 15.22 10.23
CA PRO A 303 -25.76 15.63 11.00
C PRO A 303 -25.69 14.82 12.30
N ILE A 304 -24.51 14.29 12.60
CA ILE A 304 -24.26 13.58 13.86
C ILE A 304 -24.08 14.60 14.99
N PRO A 305 -24.62 14.37 16.21
CA PRO A 305 -24.58 15.32 17.32
C PRO A 305 -23.18 15.80 17.70
N SER A 306 -23.14 16.94 18.40
CA SER A 306 -21.95 17.76 18.62
C SER A 306 -20.71 17.01 19.17
N PRO A 307 -19.51 17.23 18.60
CA PRO A 307 -18.29 16.47 18.90
C PRO A 307 -17.68 16.57 20.32
N SER A 308 -18.29 17.24 21.30
CA SER A 308 -17.63 17.59 22.57
C SER A 308 -17.17 16.35 23.38
N LYS A 309 -18.00 15.30 23.43
CA LYS A 309 -17.66 14.03 24.09
C LYS A 309 -16.63 13.21 23.32
N LEU A 310 -16.75 13.15 21.98
CA LEU A 310 -15.76 12.47 21.12
C LEU A 310 -14.37 13.09 21.24
N LYS A 311 -14.30 14.44 21.22
CA LYS A 311 -13.06 15.18 21.44
C LYS A 311 -12.42 14.77 22.77
N SER A 312 -13.20 14.75 23.84
CA SER A 312 -12.72 14.42 25.18
C SER A 312 -12.23 12.97 25.27
N ALA A 313 -12.97 12.02 24.68
CA ALA A 313 -12.58 10.61 24.61
C ALA A 313 -11.32 10.39 23.76
N TYR A 314 -11.18 11.11 22.64
CA TYR A 314 -9.99 11.09 21.80
C TYR A 314 -8.78 11.65 22.54
N LEU A 315 -8.89 12.85 23.12
CA LEU A 315 -7.79 13.52 23.83
C LEU A 315 -7.36 12.74 25.08
N LYS A 316 -8.30 12.08 25.78
CA LYS A 316 -7.98 11.17 26.89
C LYS A 316 -7.04 10.04 26.45
N ARG A 317 -7.28 9.46 25.27
CA ARG A 317 -6.42 8.41 24.70
C ARG A 317 -5.12 9.01 24.14
N TRP A 318 -5.21 10.11 23.40
CA TRP A 318 -4.06 10.81 22.80
C TRP A 318 -3.00 11.17 23.84
N TYR A 319 -3.41 11.73 24.99
CA TYR A 319 -2.53 12.12 26.09
C TYR A 319 -2.32 11.04 27.15
N ALA A 320 -2.81 9.81 26.95
CA ALA A 320 -2.55 8.72 27.88
C ALA A 320 -1.05 8.55 28.22
N PRO A 321 -0.10 8.66 27.26
CA PRO A 321 1.35 8.59 27.54
C PRO A 321 1.83 9.57 28.63
N TRP A 322 1.21 10.74 28.76
CA TRP A 322 1.59 11.74 29.75
C TRP A 322 0.81 11.65 31.06
N LYS A 323 -0.35 10.98 31.06
CA LYS A 323 -1.28 11.01 32.20
C LYS A 323 -1.34 9.68 32.94
N THR A 324 -1.60 8.58 32.24
CA THR A 324 -2.05 7.32 32.86
C THR A 324 -1.35 6.08 32.34
N MET A 325 -0.51 6.21 31.31
CA MET A 325 0.11 5.09 30.63
C MET A 325 1.15 4.40 31.51
N LYS A 326 1.02 3.08 31.65
CA LYS A 326 2.01 2.24 32.32
C LYS A 326 3.00 1.69 31.30
N VAL A 327 4.24 1.48 31.72
CA VAL A 327 5.29 0.84 30.92
C VAL A 327 4.87 -0.60 30.59
N ILE A 328 4.91 -0.96 29.31
CA ILE A 328 4.63 -2.35 28.86
C ILE A 328 5.77 -3.28 29.34
N LYS A 329 5.43 -4.52 29.68
CA LYS A 329 6.40 -5.52 30.18
C LYS A 329 7.41 -5.90 29.10
N ARG A 330 8.67 -6.17 29.50
CA ARG A 330 9.79 -6.53 28.61
C ARG A 330 9.42 -7.54 27.51
N LYS A 331 8.76 -8.64 27.88
CA LYS A 331 8.39 -9.73 26.97
C LYS A 331 7.42 -9.32 25.86
N GLU A 332 6.68 -8.22 26.03
CA GLU A 332 5.70 -7.72 25.08
C GLU A 332 6.29 -6.64 24.16
N VAL A 333 7.41 -6.00 24.53
CA VAL A 333 8.01 -4.88 23.76
C VAL A 333 9.11 -5.34 22.79
N PHE A 334 9.75 -6.48 23.04
CA PHE A 334 10.77 -7.02 22.14
C PHE A 334 10.23 -8.19 21.31
N TRP A 335 8.99 -8.07 20.80
CA TRP A 335 8.27 -9.15 20.12
C TRP A 335 8.94 -9.61 18.82
N MET A 336 9.70 -8.74 18.14
CA MET A 336 10.45 -9.08 16.94
C MET A 336 11.88 -9.58 17.22
N ARG A 337 12.29 -9.81 18.47
CA ARG A 337 13.64 -10.31 18.77
C ARG A 337 14.02 -11.55 17.95
N TYR A 338 13.07 -12.48 17.77
CA TYR A 338 13.31 -13.73 17.03
C TYR A 338 13.82 -13.49 15.60
N SER A 339 13.42 -12.38 14.96
CA SER A 339 13.82 -12.04 13.59
C SER A 339 15.34 -11.77 13.46
N LEU A 340 16.01 -11.39 14.55
CA LEU A 340 17.46 -11.19 14.60
C LEU A 340 18.24 -12.52 14.74
N LEU A 341 17.53 -13.63 14.97
CA LEU A 341 18.10 -14.96 15.19
C LEU A 341 17.87 -15.90 13.99
N THR A 342 17.21 -15.43 12.94
CA THR A 342 16.85 -16.22 11.76
C THR A 342 17.48 -15.64 10.50
N PRO A 343 17.87 -16.47 9.51
CA PRO A 343 18.22 -15.98 8.18
C PRO A 343 17.12 -15.09 7.62
N ALA A 344 17.53 -13.99 7.00
CA ALA A 344 16.64 -13.01 6.39
C ALA A 344 17.40 -12.19 5.37
N TYR A 345 16.67 -11.38 4.62
CA TYR A 345 17.17 -10.64 3.47
C TYR A 345 17.02 -9.13 3.66
N GLN A 346 17.91 -8.41 2.99
CA GLN A 346 17.96 -6.95 2.88
C GLN A 346 17.14 -6.46 1.68
N GLU A 347 17.06 -5.14 1.51
CA GLU A 347 16.29 -4.49 0.43
C GLU A 347 16.82 -4.82 -0.97
N ASP A 348 18.11 -5.08 -1.10
CA ASP A 348 18.75 -5.51 -2.36
C ASP A 348 18.60 -7.02 -2.65
N GLY A 349 17.92 -7.76 -1.76
CA GLY A 349 17.72 -9.20 -1.86
C GLY A 349 18.92 -10.03 -1.39
N THR A 350 19.96 -9.43 -0.82
CA THR A 350 21.09 -10.17 -0.23
C THR A 350 20.74 -10.64 1.19
N PRO A 351 21.28 -11.79 1.66
CA PRO A 351 21.14 -12.20 3.04
C PRO A 351 21.78 -11.20 4.00
N HIS A 352 21.19 -11.03 5.18
CA HIS A 352 21.82 -10.29 6.28
C HIS A 352 23.06 -11.02 6.80
N ASP A 353 24.11 -10.25 7.14
CA ASP A 353 25.22 -10.77 7.94
C ASP A 353 24.75 -11.02 9.39
N LEU A 354 24.88 -12.26 9.86
CA LEU A 354 24.54 -12.66 11.22
C LEU A 354 25.30 -11.85 12.28
N LYS A 355 26.52 -11.37 12.00
CA LYS A 355 27.27 -10.50 12.93
C LYS A 355 26.56 -9.15 13.10
N VAL A 356 26.02 -8.59 12.02
CA VAL A 356 25.24 -7.34 12.05
C VAL A 356 23.95 -7.55 12.85
N LEU A 357 23.22 -8.66 12.62
CA LEU A 357 22.00 -8.96 13.37
C LEU A 357 22.25 -9.15 14.87
N ARG A 358 23.31 -9.87 15.25
CA ARG A 358 23.73 -10.03 16.65
C ARG A 358 24.14 -8.71 17.29
N HIS A 359 24.79 -7.82 16.54
CA HIS A 359 25.13 -6.49 17.04
C HIS A 359 23.87 -5.67 17.34
N ILE A 360 22.88 -5.67 16.45
CA ILE A 360 21.59 -5.01 16.67
C ILE A 360 20.91 -5.57 17.91
N GLU A 361 20.86 -6.91 18.07
CA GLU A 361 20.27 -7.55 19.26
C GLU A 361 20.98 -7.12 20.56
N ALA A 362 22.32 -7.11 20.56
CA ALA A 362 23.11 -6.72 21.72
C ALA A 362 22.96 -5.23 22.06
N ASP A 363 22.78 -4.37 21.05
CA ASP A 363 22.58 -2.93 21.20
C ASP A 363 21.19 -2.58 21.74
N MET A 364 20.17 -3.44 21.57
CA MET A 364 18.83 -3.25 22.15
C MET A 364 18.79 -3.21 23.69
N ASP A 365 19.86 -3.60 24.38
CA ASP A 365 20.03 -3.54 25.85
C ASP A 365 18.87 -4.11 26.70
N MET A 366 18.22 -5.15 26.19
CA MET A 366 17.02 -5.75 26.79
C MET A 366 17.13 -6.10 28.28
N PRO A 367 18.29 -6.55 28.84
CA PRO A 367 18.41 -6.83 30.27
C PRO A 367 18.10 -5.63 31.17
N HIS A 368 18.39 -4.40 30.72
CA HIS A 368 18.17 -3.17 31.47
C HIS A 368 16.84 -2.48 31.15
N TYR A 369 15.94 -3.13 30.42
CA TYR A 369 14.62 -2.58 30.12
C TYR A 369 13.68 -2.63 31.35
N PRO A 370 12.89 -1.55 31.60
CA PRO A 370 13.02 -0.22 31.01
C PRO A 370 14.21 0.53 31.63
N SER A 371 15.02 1.20 30.81
CA SER A 371 16.18 1.95 31.33
C SER A 371 15.81 3.36 31.77
N VAL A 372 14.65 3.88 31.32
CA VAL A 372 14.15 5.21 31.65
C VAL A 372 12.62 5.24 31.72
N HIS A 373 12.08 6.31 32.28
CA HIS A 373 10.64 6.56 32.31
C HIS A 373 10.39 8.06 32.07
N LEU A 374 10.46 8.49 30.82
CA LEU A 374 10.37 9.91 30.47
C LEU A 374 9.12 10.19 29.63
N LYS A 375 8.35 11.22 30.00
CA LYS A 375 7.30 11.75 29.12
C LYS A 375 7.99 12.48 27.98
N GLY A 376 7.59 12.20 26.75
CA GLY A 376 8.20 12.77 25.54
C GLY A 376 7.17 13.14 24.48
N VAL A 377 7.66 13.71 23.39
CA VAL A 377 6.87 14.03 22.20
C VAL A 377 7.70 13.77 20.94
N ILE A 378 7.03 13.33 19.89
CA ILE A 378 7.63 13.18 18.56
C ILE A 378 7.80 14.58 17.93
N LEU A 379 8.99 14.87 17.41
CA LEU A 379 9.36 16.17 16.84
C LEU A 379 9.12 16.24 15.33
N ALA A 380 9.34 15.13 14.63
CA ALA A 380 9.15 15.01 13.18
C ALA A 380 8.39 13.71 12.85
N ASN A 381 7.64 13.68 11.75
CA ASN A 381 7.03 12.44 11.28
C ASN A 381 8.14 11.41 11.04
N THR A 382 8.05 10.25 11.68
CA THR A 382 9.15 9.27 11.66
C THR A 382 8.62 7.84 11.69
N SER A 383 9.47 6.89 11.31
CA SER A 383 9.19 5.47 11.38
C SER A 383 9.37 4.97 12.82
N VAL A 384 8.35 4.26 13.29
CA VAL A 384 8.43 3.39 14.45
C VAL A 384 8.86 2.02 13.96
N ARG A 385 10.05 1.61 14.36
CA ARG A 385 10.71 0.36 13.97
C ARG A 385 10.51 -0.70 15.06
N ALA A 386 10.45 -1.97 14.66
CA ALA A 386 10.36 -3.07 15.63
C ALA A 386 11.71 -3.38 16.30
N VAL A 387 12.81 -3.01 15.65
CA VAL A 387 14.20 -3.10 16.14
C VAL A 387 14.92 -1.77 15.85
N PRO A 388 16.01 -1.41 16.54
CA PRO A 388 16.65 -0.10 16.43
C PRO A 388 17.59 -0.01 15.21
N THR A 389 17.04 -0.16 14.00
CA THR A 389 17.81 -0.02 12.75
C THR A 389 16.94 0.48 11.60
N ASP A 390 17.59 1.10 10.62
CA ASP A 390 17.02 1.51 9.33
C ASP A 390 17.11 0.40 8.27
N LEU A 391 17.84 -0.69 8.55
CA LEU A 391 17.82 -1.88 7.69
C LEU A 391 16.41 -2.46 7.60
N ALA A 392 16.08 -3.04 6.46
CA ALA A 392 14.84 -3.78 6.25
C ALA A 392 15.01 -5.26 6.59
N TYR A 393 13.94 -5.90 7.04
CA TYR A 393 13.90 -7.34 7.27
C TYR A 393 12.82 -8.00 6.43
N TYR A 394 13.27 -8.89 5.56
CA TYR A 394 12.45 -9.76 4.73
C TYR A 394 12.76 -11.23 5.09
N PRO A 395 11.83 -11.98 5.71
CA PRO A 395 12.05 -13.40 6.01
C PRO A 395 12.53 -14.19 4.80
N THR A 396 11.96 -13.91 3.63
CA THR A 396 12.43 -14.41 2.35
C THR A 396 12.53 -13.26 1.35
N PRO A 397 13.28 -13.38 0.23
CA PRO A 397 13.36 -12.31 -0.77
C PRO A 397 11.99 -11.92 -1.34
N GLN A 398 11.02 -12.85 -1.24
CA GLN A 398 9.66 -12.67 -1.71
C GLN A 398 8.83 -11.68 -0.88
N ASP A 399 9.22 -11.40 0.36
CA ASP A 399 8.50 -10.49 1.25
C ASP A 399 8.65 -9.02 0.82
N TYR A 400 9.60 -8.69 -0.07
CA TYR A 400 9.78 -7.34 -0.60
C TYR A 400 8.49 -6.84 -1.31
N PRO A 401 8.04 -5.59 -1.08
CA PRO A 401 8.65 -4.53 -0.28
C PRO A 401 8.10 -4.42 1.16
N SER A 402 7.51 -5.48 1.72
CA SER A 402 6.93 -5.48 3.06
C SER A 402 7.98 -5.69 4.15
N ASP A 403 8.71 -4.63 4.48
CA ASP A 403 9.69 -4.67 5.57
C ASP A 403 8.99 -4.93 6.91
N LEU A 404 9.17 -6.11 7.50
CA LEU A 404 8.47 -6.48 8.73
C LEU A 404 9.05 -5.79 9.98
N TRP A 405 10.18 -5.09 9.87
CA TRP A 405 10.66 -4.19 10.92
C TRP A 405 10.02 -2.80 10.86
N GLN A 406 9.37 -2.42 9.76
CA GLN A 406 8.50 -1.25 9.77
C GLN A 406 7.20 -1.57 10.53
N ASN A 407 7.01 -0.96 11.71
CA ASN A 407 5.80 -1.15 12.51
C ASN A 407 4.72 -0.09 12.21
N SER A 408 5.08 1.20 12.25
CA SER A 408 4.14 2.29 11.98
C SER A 408 4.86 3.57 11.58
N LEU A 409 4.20 4.42 10.81
CA LEU A 409 4.49 5.86 10.82
C LEU A 409 3.89 6.47 12.11
N ILE A 410 4.62 7.36 12.78
CA ILE A 410 4.13 8.18 13.89
C ILE A 410 4.31 9.67 13.56
N PHE A 411 3.32 10.48 13.95
CA PHE A 411 3.28 11.89 13.56
C PHE A 411 4.03 12.79 14.55
N ALA A 412 4.62 13.87 14.03
CA ALA A 412 5.06 15.00 14.84
C ALA A 412 3.93 15.50 15.75
N GLY A 413 4.27 15.86 16.99
CA GLY A 413 3.34 16.27 18.03
C GLY A 413 2.68 15.12 18.80
N THR A 414 2.93 13.85 18.45
CA THR A 414 2.37 12.70 19.16
C THR A 414 2.99 12.56 20.56
N PRO A 415 2.18 12.57 21.64
CA PRO A 415 2.65 12.25 22.99
C PRO A 415 3.19 10.82 23.06
N VAL A 416 4.31 10.64 23.74
CA VAL A 416 4.92 9.32 23.98
C VAL A 416 5.44 9.20 25.40
N LEU A 417 5.62 7.96 25.83
CA LEU A 417 6.48 7.59 26.94
C LEU A 417 7.76 7.00 26.34
N ILE A 418 8.92 7.57 26.68
CA ILE A 418 10.23 7.02 26.34
C ILE A 418 10.62 6.08 27.48
N THR A 419 10.77 4.79 27.17
CA THR A 419 10.96 3.73 28.17
C THR A 419 12.35 3.12 28.14
N HIS A 420 13.08 3.29 27.03
CA HIS A 420 14.41 2.70 26.88
C HIS A 420 15.21 3.44 25.80
N TYR A 421 16.53 3.27 25.86
CA TYR A 421 17.47 3.64 24.81
C TYR A 421 18.31 2.41 24.48
N ASN A 422 18.73 2.29 23.22
CA ASN A 422 19.76 1.33 22.85
C ASN A 422 21.12 1.76 23.43
N LYS A 423 22.11 0.87 23.49
CA LYS A 423 23.43 1.16 24.09
C LYS A 423 24.12 2.34 23.42
N ALA A 424 24.05 2.41 22.08
CA ALA A 424 24.60 3.50 21.30
C ALA A 424 23.85 4.85 21.46
N LYS A 425 22.68 4.87 22.10
CA LYS A 425 21.81 6.05 22.27
C LYS A 425 21.41 6.72 20.95
N THR A 426 21.36 5.96 19.87
CA THR A 426 20.89 6.42 18.55
C THR A 426 19.37 6.24 18.38
N TYR A 427 18.77 5.32 19.14
CA TYR A 427 17.33 5.02 19.15
C TYR A 427 16.74 5.10 20.54
N ALA A 428 15.48 5.52 20.59
CA ALA A 428 14.64 5.52 21.77
C ALA A 428 13.45 4.59 21.55
N LEU A 429 13.19 3.72 22.51
CA LEU A 429 11.99 2.89 22.55
C LEU A 429 10.84 3.72 23.12
N ILE A 430 9.82 3.95 22.31
CA ILE A 430 8.66 4.76 22.66
C ILE A 430 7.40 3.93 22.80
N GLN A 431 6.49 4.41 23.62
CA GLN A 431 5.13 3.92 23.76
C GLN A 431 4.16 5.09 23.57
N SER A 432 3.38 5.04 22.50
CA SER A 432 2.34 6.03 22.19
C SER A 432 0.94 5.47 22.49
N SER A 433 -0.09 6.26 22.20
CA SER A 433 -1.49 5.83 22.34
C SER A 433 -1.91 4.72 21.37
N PHE A 434 -1.16 4.46 20.29
CA PHE A 434 -1.53 3.48 19.27
C PHE A 434 -0.40 2.56 18.80
N VAL A 435 0.86 2.87 19.10
CA VAL A 435 2.02 2.07 18.68
C VAL A 435 3.16 2.14 19.71
N VAL A 436 3.91 1.04 19.82
CA VAL A 436 5.17 0.91 20.57
C VAL A 436 6.29 0.53 19.60
N GLY A 437 7.51 0.98 19.83
CA GLY A 437 8.68 0.60 19.04
C GLY A 437 9.79 1.65 19.07
N TRP A 438 10.84 1.43 18.29
CA TRP A 438 12.03 2.26 18.25
C TRP A 438 11.88 3.43 17.28
N VAL A 439 12.29 4.61 17.69
CA VAL A 439 12.41 5.80 16.84
C VAL A 439 13.81 6.38 16.99
N ARG A 440 14.34 7.04 15.95
CA ARG A 440 15.63 7.73 16.06
C ARG A 440 15.56 8.81 17.12
N ILE A 441 16.63 8.97 17.90
CA ILE A 441 16.67 9.94 19.01
C ILE A 441 16.52 11.39 18.54
N GLN A 442 16.88 11.69 17.28
CA GLN A 442 16.68 13.02 16.69
C GLN A 442 15.20 13.39 16.55
N ASP A 443 14.32 12.41 16.34
CA ASP A 443 12.89 12.61 16.04
C ASP A 443 12.00 12.61 17.29
N VAL A 444 12.58 12.44 18.48
CA VAL A 444 11.87 12.44 19.77
C VAL A 444 12.64 13.24 20.82
N ALA A 445 11.92 13.84 21.76
CA ALA A 445 12.53 14.48 22.92
C ALA A 445 11.69 14.33 24.20
N PRO A 446 12.33 14.22 25.38
CA PRO A 446 11.64 14.35 26.65
C PRO A 446 11.01 15.75 26.78
N ILE A 447 9.85 15.84 27.43
CA ILE A 447 9.12 17.10 27.62
C ILE A 447 8.97 17.43 29.10
N LYS A 448 9.22 18.69 29.46
CA LYS A 448 9.19 19.15 30.85
C LYS A 448 7.75 19.13 31.41
N PRO A 449 7.52 18.77 32.69
CA PRO A 449 6.19 18.77 33.30
C PRO A 449 5.45 20.11 33.20
N LYS A 450 6.17 21.24 33.31
CA LYS A 450 5.59 22.59 33.13
C LYS A 450 5.00 22.76 31.73
N THR A 451 5.71 22.34 30.69
CA THR A 451 5.23 22.41 29.30
C THR A 451 4.02 21.50 29.09
N ILE A 452 4.02 20.30 29.67
CA ILE A 452 2.85 19.40 29.65
C ILE A 452 1.64 20.08 30.31
N LYS A 453 1.80 20.68 31.49
CA LYS A 453 0.71 21.38 32.20
C LYS A 453 0.14 22.51 31.34
N ASN A 454 1.00 23.30 30.70
CA ASN A 454 0.57 24.36 29.77
C ASN A 454 -0.22 23.80 28.60
N ILE A 455 0.27 22.74 27.95
CA ILE A 455 -0.43 22.08 26.83
C ILE A 455 -1.80 21.55 27.26
N LEU A 456 -1.87 20.84 28.39
CA LEU A 456 -3.11 20.25 28.88
C LEU A 456 -4.13 21.29 29.35
N SER A 457 -3.74 22.56 29.54
CA SER A 457 -4.66 23.67 29.81
C SER A 457 -5.32 24.25 28.57
N LEU A 458 -4.81 23.93 27.37
CA LEU A 458 -5.35 24.39 26.10
C LEU A 458 -6.46 23.44 25.61
N SER A 459 -7.53 24.02 25.05
CA SER A 459 -8.71 23.27 24.60
C SER A 459 -8.95 23.36 23.10
N ASN A 460 -8.31 24.28 22.39
CA ASN A 460 -8.55 24.54 20.97
C ASN A 460 -7.56 23.79 20.09
N TYR A 461 -8.09 22.98 19.18
CA TYR A 461 -7.31 22.16 18.26
C TYR A 461 -7.79 22.38 16.84
N LEU A 462 -6.86 22.23 15.89
CA LEU A 462 -7.10 22.21 14.47
C LEU A 462 -6.72 20.83 13.91
N THR A 463 -7.34 20.45 12.81
CA THR A 463 -6.98 19.29 11.99
C THR A 463 -6.87 19.73 10.52
N PRO A 464 -5.96 19.15 9.74
CA PRO A 464 -5.86 19.38 8.30
C PRO A 464 -7.17 19.15 7.53
N LEU A 465 -7.33 19.89 6.43
CA LEU A 465 -8.37 19.70 5.40
C LEU A 465 -7.85 18.98 4.13
N ASN A 466 -6.53 18.88 3.96
CA ASN A 466 -5.89 18.09 2.91
C ASN A 466 -4.69 17.27 3.45
N ASP A 467 -4.28 16.22 2.73
CA ASP A 467 -3.12 15.39 3.09
C ASP A 467 -1.78 16.00 2.62
N ASN A 468 -1.81 16.88 1.62
CA ASN A 468 -0.64 17.49 0.99
C ASN A 468 -0.36 18.91 1.52
N ILE A 469 -0.24 19.06 2.85
CA ILE A 469 0.13 20.34 3.48
C ILE A 469 1.59 20.22 3.96
N PRO A 470 2.46 21.22 3.76
CA PRO A 470 3.79 21.21 4.33
C PRO A 470 3.75 20.95 5.84
N ASN A 471 4.44 19.91 6.31
CA ASN A 471 4.54 19.50 7.73
C ASN A 471 3.21 19.14 8.42
N ALA A 472 2.12 18.95 7.67
CA ALA A 472 0.82 18.55 8.21
C ALA A 472 0.08 17.61 7.26
N ARG A 473 -0.59 16.60 7.80
CA ARG A 473 -1.33 15.63 6.97
C ARG A 473 -2.57 15.09 7.66
N MET A 474 -3.44 14.44 6.90
CA MET A 474 -4.66 13.85 7.43
C MET A 474 -4.37 12.90 8.59
N GLY A 475 -5.17 13.04 9.64
CA GLY A 475 -5.04 12.28 10.88
C GLY A 475 -4.21 12.94 11.98
N GLN A 476 -3.53 14.06 11.70
CA GLN A 476 -2.89 14.88 12.73
C GLN A 476 -3.86 15.86 13.40
N ILE A 477 -3.59 16.17 14.66
CA ILE A 477 -4.22 17.28 15.40
C ILE A 477 -3.14 18.25 15.87
N PHE A 478 -3.46 19.54 15.84
CA PHE A 478 -2.55 20.62 16.22
C PHE A 478 -3.22 21.51 17.24
N LEU A 479 -2.48 21.95 18.25
CA LEU A 479 -2.97 22.95 19.20
C LEU A 479 -3.02 24.31 18.53
N LYS A 480 -4.16 25.00 18.64
CA LYS A 480 -4.33 26.36 18.13
C LYS A 480 -3.70 27.35 19.12
N VAL A 481 -2.93 28.30 18.61
CA VAL A 481 -2.42 29.41 19.43
C VAL A 481 -3.59 30.39 19.73
N PRO A 482 -3.82 30.78 21.00
CA PRO A 482 -4.92 31.68 21.36
C PRO A 482 -4.86 33.01 20.62
N ARG A 483 -6.03 33.51 20.16
CA ARG A 483 -6.19 34.81 19.47
C ARG A 483 -5.41 34.97 18.15
N THR A 484 -4.82 33.89 17.61
CA THR A 484 -4.08 33.90 16.33
C THR A 484 -4.66 32.83 15.39
N PRO A 485 -5.43 33.20 14.35
CA PRO A 485 -6.10 32.22 13.49
C PRO A 485 -5.14 31.47 12.53
N ASN A 486 -3.96 32.02 12.26
CA ASN A 486 -2.96 31.52 11.32
C ASN A 486 -1.75 30.86 12.00
N GLN A 487 -1.87 30.45 13.27
CA GLN A 487 -0.77 29.82 14.00
C GLN A 487 -1.22 28.60 14.79
N ILE A 488 -0.32 27.62 14.82
CA ILE A 488 -0.42 26.41 15.64
C ILE A 488 0.84 26.24 16.49
N TYR A 489 0.73 25.43 17.53
CA TYR A 489 1.91 25.01 18.26
C TYR A 489 2.53 23.74 17.65
N THR A 490 3.85 23.74 17.50
CA THR A 490 4.68 22.58 17.14
C THR A 490 5.84 22.45 18.13
N PHE A 491 6.72 21.47 17.92
CA PHE A 491 7.80 21.17 18.84
C PHE A 491 9.17 21.25 18.15
N ILE A 492 10.14 21.82 18.85
CA ILE A 492 11.56 21.73 18.52
C ILE A 492 12.33 21.18 19.72
N LYS A 493 13.57 20.76 19.49
CA LYS A 493 14.48 20.35 20.56
C LYS A 493 15.29 21.56 21.04
N ASP A 494 15.25 21.85 22.34
CA ASP A 494 16.08 22.89 22.95
C ASP A 494 17.55 22.43 23.04
N THR A 495 18.46 23.34 23.39
CA THR A 495 19.91 23.06 23.52
C THR A 495 20.24 22.03 24.60
N LYS A 496 19.29 21.74 25.49
CA LYS A 496 19.42 20.72 26.55
C LYS A 496 18.74 19.40 26.17
N GLY A 497 18.27 19.27 24.93
CA GLY A 497 17.65 18.06 24.41
C GLY A 497 16.17 17.87 24.76
N PHE A 498 15.52 18.85 25.40
CA PHE A 498 14.10 18.78 25.75
C PHE A 498 13.21 19.37 24.66
N ALA A 499 12.01 18.84 24.53
CA ALA A 499 11.00 19.41 23.64
C ALA A 499 10.53 20.78 24.17
N GLN A 500 10.60 21.78 23.30
CA GLN A 500 10.06 23.11 23.49
C GLN A 500 8.91 23.35 22.52
N LEU A 501 7.84 23.97 23.03
CA LEU A 501 6.70 24.38 22.23
C LEU A 501 7.03 25.70 21.51
N ILE A 502 6.81 25.75 20.19
CA ILE A 502 6.97 26.97 19.38
C ILE A 502 5.69 27.27 18.61
N GLN A 503 5.52 28.53 18.22
CA GLN A 503 4.45 28.95 17.33
C GLN A 503 4.91 28.80 15.88
N THR A 504 4.12 28.11 15.06
CA THR A 504 4.39 27.90 13.64
C THR A 504 3.26 28.50 12.81
N PRO A 505 3.58 29.32 11.78
CA PRO A 505 2.58 29.85 10.88
C PRO A 505 1.97 28.75 10.01
N ILE A 506 0.67 28.89 9.72
CA ILE A 506 -0.08 28.03 8.80
C ILE A 506 -0.96 28.87 7.88
N ASN A 507 -1.31 28.30 6.73
CA ASN A 507 -2.43 28.81 5.95
C ASN A 507 -3.74 28.32 6.60
N PRO A 508 -4.57 29.19 7.21
CA PRO A 508 -5.78 28.76 7.91
C PRO A 508 -6.81 28.08 6.98
N GLN A 509 -6.78 28.34 5.67
CA GLN A 509 -7.67 27.68 4.70
C GLN A 509 -7.41 26.18 4.56
N ASN A 510 -6.23 25.71 4.98
CA ASN A 510 -5.86 24.29 4.94
C ASN A 510 -6.27 23.54 6.22
N PHE A 511 -6.89 24.19 7.19
CA PHE A 511 -7.20 23.62 8.50
C PHE A 511 -8.64 23.92 8.91
N THR A 512 -9.17 23.10 9.83
CA THR A 512 -10.51 23.26 10.41
C THR A 512 -10.45 22.94 11.90
N PRO A 513 -11.36 23.47 12.74
CA PRO A 513 -11.47 23.06 14.13
C PRO A 513 -11.61 21.54 14.28
N PHE A 514 -10.95 20.99 15.30
CA PHE A 514 -11.06 19.60 15.71
C PHE A 514 -12.00 19.45 16.94
N PRO A 515 -12.97 18.52 16.88
CA PRO A 515 -13.27 17.60 15.78
C PRO A 515 -14.10 18.25 14.67
N ARG A 516 -14.02 17.67 13.47
CA ARG A 516 -14.92 18.00 12.36
C ARG A 516 -16.32 17.41 12.60
N PRO A 517 -17.38 18.02 12.05
CA PRO A 517 -18.69 17.37 11.99
C PRO A 517 -18.57 16.03 11.24
N PHE A 518 -19.04 14.94 11.86
CA PHE A 518 -19.02 13.63 11.21
C PHE A 518 -20.29 13.47 10.36
N THR A 519 -20.11 13.50 9.04
CA THR A 519 -21.17 13.29 8.05
C THR A 519 -20.58 12.51 6.87
N PRO A 520 -21.38 11.80 6.08
CA PRO A 520 -20.93 11.22 4.83
C PRO A 520 -20.22 12.21 3.90
N LYS A 521 -20.69 13.46 3.82
CA LYS A 521 -20.07 14.50 2.99
C LYS A 521 -18.66 14.87 3.48
N THR A 522 -18.50 15.05 4.79
CA THR A 522 -17.20 15.41 5.37
C THR A 522 -16.23 14.22 5.37
N MET A 523 -16.70 13.00 5.62
CA MET A 523 -15.89 11.77 5.49
C MET A 523 -15.48 11.54 4.03
N ALA A 524 -16.40 11.71 3.08
CA ALA A 524 -16.08 11.62 1.66
C ALA A 524 -14.97 12.60 1.25
N ALA A 525 -15.02 13.85 1.75
CA ALA A 525 -13.96 14.83 1.50
C ALA A 525 -12.61 14.40 2.09
N VAL A 526 -12.59 13.73 3.25
CA VAL A 526 -11.35 13.15 3.80
C VAL A 526 -10.83 12.04 2.87
N ILE A 527 -11.68 11.09 2.49
CA ILE A 527 -11.30 9.97 1.62
C ILE A 527 -10.79 10.49 0.27
N ASP A 528 -11.44 11.49 -0.32
CA ASP A 528 -11.03 12.11 -1.58
C ASP A 528 -9.58 12.64 -1.52
N THR A 529 -9.12 13.13 -0.36
CA THR A 529 -7.73 13.57 -0.19
C THR A 529 -6.72 12.42 -0.10
N LEU A 530 -7.19 11.22 0.20
CA LEU A 530 -6.37 10.02 0.40
C LEU A 530 -6.36 9.09 -0.82
N LEU A 531 -7.37 9.16 -1.69
CA LEU A 531 -7.44 8.32 -2.90
C LEU A 531 -6.24 8.55 -3.81
N GLY A 532 -5.73 7.46 -4.40
CA GLY A 532 -4.53 7.44 -5.22
C GLY A 532 -3.21 7.37 -4.42
N GLN A 533 -3.22 7.66 -3.11
CA GLN A 533 -2.03 7.49 -2.27
C GLN A 533 -1.55 6.04 -2.30
N ARG A 534 -0.24 5.84 -2.45
CA ARG A 534 0.37 4.51 -2.48
C ARG A 534 0.12 3.71 -1.21
N TYR A 535 0.12 2.40 -1.37
CA TYR A 535 0.22 1.49 -0.24
C TYR A 535 1.63 1.58 0.35
N GLY A 536 1.73 1.74 1.66
CA GLY A 536 2.99 1.64 2.40
C GLY A 536 2.81 0.74 3.60
N TRP A 537 3.38 -0.47 3.52
CA TRP A 537 3.41 -1.41 4.64
C TRP A 537 3.94 -0.72 5.90
N GLY A 538 3.21 -0.78 7.03
CA GLY A 538 3.66 -0.14 8.26
C GLY A 538 3.87 1.39 8.15
N GLY A 539 3.38 2.04 7.09
CA GLY A 539 3.64 3.45 6.81
C GLY A 539 5.00 3.77 6.16
N MET A 540 5.67 2.78 5.54
CA MET A 540 6.88 2.98 4.73
C MET A 540 6.72 4.14 3.74
N ASN A 541 7.81 4.86 3.50
CA ASN A 541 7.86 6.01 2.59
C ASN A 541 6.79 7.08 2.89
N HIS A 542 6.39 7.17 4.16
CA HIS A 542 5.33 8.06 4.64
C HIS A 542 3.98 7.83 3.96
N HIS A 543 3.74 6.64 3.41
CA HIS A 543 2.45 6.24 2.88
C HIS A 543 1.58 5.60 3.97
N ARG A 544 0.41 5.06 3.60
CA ARG A 544 -0.49 4.37 4.53
C ARG A 544 -0.69 2.93 4.09
N ASP A 545 -0.81 2.02 5.05
CA ASP A 545 -1.44 0.72 4.80
C ASP A 545 -2.96 0.82 4.99
N CYS A 546 -3.68 -0.29 4.86
CA CYS A 546 -5.14 -0.34 4.98
C CYS A 546 -5.67 0.18 6.33
N SER A 547 -4.97 -0.11 7.42
CA SER A 547 -5.37 0.26 8.78
C SER A 547 -4.95 1.68 9.16
N ALA A 548 -3.81 2.18 8.65
CA ALA A 548 -3.45 3.58 8.76
C ALA A 548 -4.42 4.46 7.95
N PHE A 549 -4.81 4.02 6.74
CA PHE A 549 -5.80 4.70 5.89
C PHE A 549 -7.13 4.91 6.63
N THR A 550 -7.69 3.84 7.20
CA THR A 550 -8.94 3.91 7.97
C THR A 550 -8.77 4.73 9.26
N ARG A 551 -7.70 4.49 10.05
CA ARG A 551 -7.43 5.28 11.28
C ARG A 551 -7.39 6.78 11.02
N ASP A 552 -6.63 7.21 10.02
CA ASP A 552 -6.43 8.62 9.71
C ASP A 552 -7.67 9.25 9.08
N SER A 553 -8.48 8.46 8.36
CA SER A 553 -9.79 8.90 7.86
C SER A 553 -10.72 9.30 9.01
N PHE A 554 -10.75 8.49 10.08
CA PHE A 554 -11.62 8.71 11.24
C PHE A 554 -11.08 9.70 12.26
N ALA A 555 -9.76 9.89 12.32
CA ALA A 555 -9.10 10.70 13.35
C ALA A 555 -9.62 12.14 13.40
N SER A 556 -9.86 12.80 12.27
CA SER A 556 -10.32 14.21 12.23
C SER A 556 -11.71 14.45 12.86
N PHE A 557 -12.49 13.37 13.04
CA PHE A 557 -13.83 13.37 13.65
C PHE A 557 -13.80 13.07 15.16
N GLY A 558 -12.61 12.92 15.76
CA GLY A 558 -12.47 12.56 17.17
C GLY A 558 -12.74 11.07 17.43
N VAL A 559 -12.70 10.24 16.39
CA VAL A 559 -12.86 8.79 16.50
C VAL A 559 -11.46 8.17 16.54
N PHE A 560 -11.07 7.67 17.71
CA PHE A 560 -9.76 7.07 17.91
C PHE A 560 -9.78 5.60 17.49
N LEU A 561 -9.17 5.24 16.37
CA LEU A 561 -9.01 3.84 15.98
C LEU A 561 -7.60 3.31 16.38
N PRO A 562 -7.48 2.07 16.86
CA PRO A 562 -6.18 1.45 17.12
C PRO A 562 -5.41 1.24 15.81
N ARG A 563 -4.11 0.96 15.90
CA ARG A 563 -3.23 0.90 14.71
C ARG A 563 -3.53 -0.24 13.75
N ASN A 564 -3.89 -1.42 14.27
CA ASN A 564 -3.98 -2.66 13.49
C ASN A 564 -5.43 -3.01 13.12
N SER A 565 -5.64 -3.50 11.90
CA SER A 565 -6.96 -3.81 11.30
C SER A 565 -7.88 -4.65 12.20
N HIS A 566 -7.35 -5.73 12.77
CA HIS A 566 -8.09 -6.65 13.64
C HIS A 566 -8.54 -6.00 14.97
N ALA A 567 -7.76 -5.05 15.48
CA ALA A 567 -8.16 -4.28 16.67
C ALA A 567 -9.21 -3.22 16.32
N GLN A 568 -9.15 -2.66 15.11
CA GLN A 568 -10.12 -1.64 14.67
C GLN A 568 -11.53 -2.20 14.55
N VAL A 569 -11.72 -3.35 13.91
CA VAL A 569 -13.06 -3.94 13.76
C VAL A 569 -13.71 -4.31 15.10
N ARG A 570 -12.93 -4.52 16.17
CA ARG A 570 -13.48 -4.78 17.52
C ARG A 570 -13.57 -3.54 18.41
N TYR A 571 -13.08 -2.40 17.95
CA TYR A 571 -12.92 -1.21 18.78
C TYR A 571 -14.25 -0.71 19.37
N ALA A 572 -15.31 -0.71 18.57
CA ALA A 572 -16.62 -0.23 18.96
C ALA A 572 -17.44 -1.26 19.76
N HIS A 573 -16.89 -2.46 20.05
CA HIS A 573 -17.58 -3.55 20.74
C HIS A 573 -18.92 -3.97 20.10
N ASN A 574 -19.03 -3.84 18.78
CA ASN A 574 -20.22 -4.16 17.98
C ASN A 574 -19.86 -4.94 16.70
N ALA A 575 -18.75 -5.67 16.72
CA ALA A 575 -18.31 -6.47 15.59
C ALA A 575 -19.35 -7.56 15.31
N ILE A 576 -19.83 -7.64 14.07
CA ILE A 576 -20.72 -8.69 13.60
C ILE A 576 -19.90 -9.68 12.81
N ASP A 577 -20.02 -10.95 13.17
CA ASP A 577 -19.37 -12.06 12.50
C ASP A 577 -20.09 -12.44 11.20
N LEU A 578 -19.34 -12.50 10.11
CA LEU A 578 -19.82 -12.78 8.75
C LEU A 578 -19.17 -14.05 8.16
N HIS A 579 -18.22 -14.72 8.84
CA HIS A 579 -17.40 -15.78 8.22
C HIS A 579 -18.21 -16.97 7.70
N LYS A 580 -19.34 -17.29 8.35
CA LYS A 580 -20.23 -18.41 7.97
C LYS A 580 -21.18 -18.08 6.82
N MET A 581 -21.28 -16.81 6.41
CA MET A 581 -22.20 -16.42 5.34
C MET A 581 -21.60 -16.69 3.96
N SER A 582 -22.41 -17.23 3.04
CA SER A 582 -22.03 -17.28 1.61
C SER A 582 -21.83 -15.87 1.07
N ALA A 583 -21.02 -15.70 0.02
CA ALA A 583 -20.70 -14.39 -0.54
C ALA A 583 -21.95 -13.53 -0.85
N THR A 584 -22.97 -14.12 -1.49
CA THR A 584 -24.23 -13.42 -1.81
C THR A 584 -25.02 -13.02 -0.56
N LYS A 585 -25.16 -13.92 0.42
CA LYS A 585 -25.84 -13.60 1.68
C LYS A 585 -25.08 -12.53 2.46
N LYS A 586 -23.76 -12.61 2.46
CA LYS A 586 -22.86 -11.67 3.12
C LYS A 586 -22.97 -10.27 2.53
N GLU A 587 -22.95 -10.14 1.20
CA GLU A 587 -23.07 -8.86 0.52
C GLU A 587 -24.46 -8.24 0.76
N ALA A 588 -25.53 -9.02 0.64
CA ALA A 588 -26.89 -8.56 0.95
C ALA A 588 -27.03 -8.10 2.41
N TYR A 589 -26.40 -8.82 3.35
CA TYR A 589 -26.38 -8.45 4.76
C TYR A 589 -25.65 -7.13 4.99
N ILE A 590 -24.46 -6.96 4.41
CA ILE A 590 -23.69 -5.71 4.48
C ILE A 590 -24.51 -4.55 3.93
N ILE A 591 -25.10 -4.69 2.75
CA ILE A 591 -25.93 -3.64 2.12
C ILE A 591 -27.10 -3.24 3.01
N LYS A 592 -27.75 -4.20 3.65
CA LYS A 592 -28.92 -3.96 4.51
C LYS A 592 -28.57 -3.31 5.85
N HIS A 593 -27.41 -3.63 6.42
CA HIS A 593 -27.11 -3.34 7.83
C HIS A 593 -25.93 -2.39 8.06
N ALA A 594 -25.10 -2.13 7.06
CA ALA A 594 -23.96 -1.22 7.19
C ALA A 594 -24.39 0.23 6.93
N THR A 595 -23.86 1.16 7.75
CA THR A 595 -23.99 2.60 7.53
C THR A 595 -22.90 3.08 6.57
N PRO A 596 -23.26 3.62 5.39
CA PRO A 596 -22.29 4.20 4.45
C PRO A 596 -21.40 5.26 5.13
N PHE A 597 -20.11 5.26 4.81
CA PHE A 597 -19.08 6.15 5.36
C PHE A 597 -18.82 6.00 6.87
N ALA A 598 -19.38 4.98 7.53
CA ALA A 598 -19.18 4.74 8.95
C ALA A 598 -18.93 3.27 9.33
N THR A 599 -19.22 2.31 8.44
CA THR A 599 -18.93 0.90 8.68
C THR A 599 -17.57 0.49 8.12
N ILE A 600 -16.78 -0.20 8.93
CA ILE A 600 -15.54 -0.86 8.52
C ILE A 600 -15.78 -2.36 8.31
N LEU A 601 -15.21 -2.90 7.24
CA LEU A 601 -15.25 -4.33 6.88
C LEU A 601 -13.86 -4.92 7.03
N TRP A 602 -13.76 -6.10 7.62
CA TRP A 602 -12.50 -6.74 7.96
C TRP A 602 -12.41 -8.16 7.43
N LEU A 603 -11.21 -8.50 6.97
CA LEU A 603 -10.75 -9.86 6.72
C LEU A 603 -9.33 -9.99 7.26
N LYS A 604 -8.85 -11.22 7.49
CA LYS A 604 -7.48 -11.43 7.98
C LYS A 604 -6.44 -10.70 7.10
N GLY A 605 -5.79 -9.69 7.68
CA GLY A 605 -4.75 -8.89 7.03
C GLY A 605 -5.24 -7.64 6.26
N HIS A 606 -6.55 -7.38 6.16
CA HIS A 606 -7.06 -6.20 5.42
C HIS A 606 -8.28 -5.57 6.07
N ILE A 607 -8.45 -4.26 5.88
CA ILE A 607 -9.62 -3.52 6.35
C ILE A 607 -10.05 -2.48 5.33
N MET A 608 -11.36 -2.24 5.26
CA MET A 608 -11.98 -1.43 4.22
C MET A 608 -13.09 -0.55 4.84
N LEU A 609 -13.33 0.62 4.27
CA LEU A 609 -14.42 1.53 4.67
C LEU A 609 -15.57 1.40 3.68
N TYR A 610 -16.74 0.99 4.15
CA TYR A 610 -17.95 0.86 3.34
C TYR A 610 -18.50 2.22 2.91
N LEU A 611 -18.81 2.38 1.62
CA LEU A 611 -19.29 3.65 1.04
C LEU A 611 -20.75 3.60 0.57
N GLY A 612 -21.44 2.47 0.74
CA GLY A 612 -22.80 2.27 0.22
C GLY A 612 -22.82 1.32 -0.97
N THR A 613 -23.70 1.59 -1.93
CA THR A 613 -23.86 0.76 -3.12
C THR A 613 -23.67 1.54 -4.40
N TYR A 614 -23.21 0.83 -5.43
CA TYR A 614 -23.21 1.30 -6.81
C TYR A 614 -23.73 0.16 -7.69
N HIS A 615 -24.82 0.42 -8.44
CA HIS A 615 -25.54 -0.60 -9.23
C HIS A 615 -25.83 -1.88 -8.43
N ASN A 616 -26.34 -1.73 -7.20
CA ASN A 616 -26.66 -2.80 -6.25
C ASN A 616 -25.49 -3.64 -5.73
N GLN A 617 -24.23 -3.25 -6.02
CA GLN A 617 -23.04 -3.88 -5.45
C GLN A 617 -22.50 -3.05 -4.29
N ALA A 618 -22.03 -3.71 -3.24
CA ALA A 618 -21.38 -3.03 -2.12
C ALA A 618 -20.04 -2.45 -2.58
N ILE A 619 -19.80 -1.17 -2.29
CA ILE A 619 -18.54 -0.49 -2.60
C ILE A 619 -17.79 -0.07 -1.33
N VAL A 620 -16.47 -0.08 -1.43
CA VAL A 620 -15.56 0.25 -0.33
C VAL A 620 -14.43 1.16 -0.80
N ALA A 621 -13.95 2.03 0.10
CA ALA A 621 -12.64 2.64 -0.02
C ALA A 621 -11.62 1.88 0.84
N HIS A 622 -10.44 1.64 0.28
CA HIS A 622 -9.34 0.99 1.00
C HIS A 622 -7.99 1.35 0.40
N ASN A 623 -6.91 1.25 1.18
CA ASN A 623 -5.56 1.25 0.62
C ASN A 623 -5.06 -0.20 0.61
N ILE A 624 -4.89 -0.76 -0.58
CA ILE A 624 -4.68 -2.20 -0.78
C ILE A 624 -3.41 -2.44 -1.61
N TRP A 625 -2.62 -3.43 -1.20
CA TRP A 625 -1.42 -3.86 -1.91
C TRP A 625 -1.78 -4.63 -3.18
N SER A 626 -2.45 -5.77 -3.02
CA SER A 626 -2.86 -6.65 -4.11
C SER A 626 -4.11 -7.42 -3.72
N ILE A 627 -4.74 -8.05 -4.71
CA ILE A 627 -5.72 -9.11 -4.49
C ILE A 627 -5.23 -10.43 -5.07
N SER A 628 -5.60 -11.52 -4.43
CA SER A 628 -5.57 -12.83 -5.04
C SER A 628 -7.00 -13.31 -5.24
N ILE A 629 -7.30 -13.79 -6.45
CA ILE A 629 -8.60 -14.37 -6.79
C ILE A 629 -8.66 -15.88 -6.56
N SER A 630 -7.57 -16.50 -6.09
CA SER A 630 -7.48 -17.93 -5.75
C SER A 630 -7.22 -18.12 -4.25
N LYS A 631 -7.46 -19.33 -3.74
CA LYS A 631 -6.99 -19.76 -2.41
C LYS A 631 -5.49 -20.04 -2.42
N THR A 632 -4.98 -20.58 -3.53
CA THR A 632 -3.56 -20.75 -3.77
C THR A 632 -2.99 -19.40 -4.21
N ARG A 633 -2.01 -18.85 -3.49
CA ARG A 633 -1.38 -17.57 -3.83
C ARG A 633 -0.42 -17.68 -5.03
N LYS A 634 -0.79 -18.45 -6.05
CA LYS A 634 -0.03 -18.49 -7.30
C LYS A 634 -0.05 -17.11 -7.95
N GLN A 635 1.10 -16.69 -8.47
CA GLN A 635 1.31 -15.37 -9.07
C GLN A 635 0.33 -15.07 -10.22
N GLU A 636 -0.07 -16.09 -10.97
CA GLU A 636 -1.05 -15.95 -12.06
C GLU A 636 -2.44 -15.49 -11.61
N HIS A 637 -2.73 -15.54 -10.31
CA HIS A 637 -3.98 -15.09 -9.72
C HIS A 637 -3.79 -13.87 -8.82
N LEU A 638 -2.59 -13.27 -8.79
CA LEU A 638 -2.25 -12.10 -7.98
C LEU A 638 -2.28 -10.84 -8.84
N TYR A 639 -3.12 -9.88 -8.46
CA TYR A 639 -3.26 -8.60 -9.17
C TYR A 639 -2.88 -7.45 -8.23
N HIS A 640 -1.88 -6.68 -8.65
CA HIS A 640 -1.37 -5.55 -7.88
C HIS A 640 -2.25 -4.31 -8.06
N VAL A 641 -2.52 -3.61 -6.96
CA VAL A 641 -3.29 -2.34 -6.92
C VAL A 641 -2.43 -1.22 -6.34
N GLU A 642 -1.79 -1.50 -5.21
CA GLU A 642 -0.73 -0.72 -4.54
C GLU A 642 -1.09 0.73 -4.20
N ARG A 643 -2.37 1.03 -4.00
CA ARG A 643 -2.85 2.38 -3.67
C ARG A 643 -4.23 2.38 -3.03
N ALA A 644 -4.60 3.57 -2.54
CA ALA A 644 -5.94 3.90 -2.10
C ALA A 644 -6.90 3.98 -3.28
N VAL A 645 -7.92 3.13 -3.29
CA VAL A 645 -8.91 3.01 -4.38
C VAL A 645 -10.31 2.79 -3.81
N ILE A 646 -11.31 2.99 -4.67
CA ILE A 646 -12.69 2.56 -4.47
C ILE A 646 -12.96 1.35 -5.35
N THR A 647 -13.44 0.26 -4.75
CA THR A 647 -13.75 -1.00 -5.43
C THR A 647 -15.08 -1.55 -4.96
N THR A 648 -15.64 -2.50 -5.71
CA THR A 648 -16.64 -3.42 -5.18
C THR A 648 -15.98 -4.45 -4.25
N LEU A 649 -16.80 -5.25 -3.57
CA LEU A 649 -16.32 -6.44 -2.85
C LEU A 649 -16.01 -7.64 -3.78
N ARG A 650 -16.18 -7.46 -5.09
CA ARG A 650 -15.99 -8.48 -6.14
C ARG A 650 -14.80 -8.15 -7.06
N LEU A 651 -13.90 -7.27 -6.63
CA LEU A 651 -12.68 -6.93 -7.37
C LEU A 651 -11.96 -8.19 -7.89
N GLY A 652 -11.73 -8.27 -9.21
CA GLY A 652 -11.08 -9.38 -9.89
C GLY A 652 -12.03 -10.49 -10.37
N GLU A 653 -13.34 -10.36 -10.18
CA GLU A 653 -14.34 -11.33 -10.66
C GLU A 653 -14.29 -11.57 -12.18
N GLU A 654 -13.89 -10.56 -12.96
CA GLU A 654 -13.72 -10.62 -14.40
C GLU A 654 -12.70 -11.66 -14.90
N HIS A 655 -11.85 -12.16 -13.99
CA HIS A 655 -10.80 -13.14 -14.25
C HIS A 655 -11.14 -14.55 -13.76
N LYS A 656 -12.36 -14.75 -13.21
CA LYS A 656 -12.77 -16.02 -12.58
C LYS A 656 -12.87 -17.21 -13.52
N SER A 657 -12.98 -17.01 -14.83
CA SER A 657 -13.10 -18.11 -15.80
C SER A 657 -11.88 -19.03 -15.80
N SER A 658 -10.76 -18.58 -15.24
CA SER A 658 -9.56 -19.38 -15.01
C SER A 658 -9.62 -20.28 -13.76
N LEU A 659 -10.70 -20.23 -12.97
CA LEU A 659 -10.79 -20.85 -11.65
C LEU A 659 -12.12 -21.56 -11.41
N SER A 660 -12.07 -22.75 -10.82
CA SER A 660 -13.27 -23.49 -10.38
C SER A 660 -13.96 -22.86 -9.16
N GLN A 661 -13.19 -22.24 -8.26
CA GLN A 661 -13.70 -21.54 -7.07
C GLN A 661 -12.92 -20.24 -6.79
N PRO A 662 -13.44 -19.07 -7.22
CA PRO A 662 -12.78 -17.79 -6.95
C PRO A 662 -12.86 -17.41 -5.46
N ASN A 663 -11.81 -16.76 -4.97
CA ASN A 663 -11.62 -16.33 -3.59
C ASN A 663 -11.56 -14.80 -3.48
N LEU A 664 -12.65 -14.13 -3.86
CA LEU A 664 -12.74 -12.67 -3.91
C LEU A 664 -12.71 -12.04 -2.50
N LEU A 665 -12.70 -10.70 -2.43
CA LEU A 665 -12.77 -9.99 -1.15
C LEU A 665 -14.03 -10.39 -0.36
N ILE A 666 -15.20 -10.43 -1.00
CA ILE A 666 -16.46 -10.82 -0.36
C ILE A 666 -16.42 -12.21 0.27
N ASN A 667 -15.70 -13.17 -0.34
CA ASN A 667 -15.56 -14.52 0.22
C ASN A 667 -14.82 -14.50 1.56
N ARG A 668 -13.84 -13.60 1.69
CA ARG A 668 -12.89 -13.55 2.81
C ARG A 668 -13.27 -12.59 3.93
N ILE A 669 -14.29 -11.74 3.75
CA ILE A 669 -14.76 -10.86 4.84
C ILE A 669 -15.26 -11.70 6.01
N ASP A 670 -14.61 -11.53 7.15
CA ASP A 670 -14.90 -12.26 8.38
C ASP A 670 -15.79 -11.44 9.31
N ALA A 671 -15.68 -10.12 9.30
CA ALA A 671 -16.45 -9.27 10.22
C ALA A 671 -16.72 -7.87 9.66
N MET A 672 -17.73 -7.21 10.22
CA MET A 672 -17.99 -5.78 10.04
C MET A 672 -18.21 -5.08 11.40
N SER A 673 -17.95 -3.78 11.47
CA SER A 673 -18.24 -2.96 12.65
C SER A 673 -18.73 -1.58 12.22
N ASP A 674 -19.91 -1.20 12.73
CA ASP A 674 -20.53 0.09 12.41
C ASP A 674 -20.13 1.16 13.44
N LEU A 675 -19.26 2.07 13.03
CA LEU A 675 -18.79 3.14 13.91
C LEU A 675 -19.84 4.24 14.12
N TYR A 676 -20.88 4.35 13.28
CA TYR A 676 -21.95 5.33 13.45
C TYR A 676 -22.65 5.15 14.80
N THR A 677 -23.08 3.92 15.10
CA THR A 677 -23.76 3.60 16.37
C THR A 677 -22.89 3.90 17.59
N TYR A 678 -21.59 3.59 17.52
CA TYR A 678 -20.63 3.93 18.56
C TYR A 678 -20.50 5.45 18.74
N ILE A 679 -20.46 6.19 17.64
CA ILE A 679 -20.33 7.64 17.64
C ILE A 679 -21.58 8.30 18.23
N VAL A 680 -22.78 7.87 17.83
CA VAL A 680 -24.05 8.37 18.38
C VAL A 680 -24.12 8.10 19.88
N LYS A 681 -23.85 6.85 20.32
CA LYS A 681 -23.82 6.49 21.75
C LYS A 681 -22.78 7.27 22.56
N SER A 682 -21.65 7.63 21.94
CA SER A 682 -20.59 8.40 22.59
C SER A 682 -20.85 9.90 22.60
N SER A 683 -21.83 10.38 21.82
CA SER A 683 -22.19 11.80 21.71
C SER A 683 -23.33 12.19 22.66
N HIS A 684 -24.23 11.25 22.99
CA HIS A 684 -25.21 11.37 24.07
C HIS A 684 -24.59 11.08 25.43
#